data_AF-A0A7C3J479-F1
#
_entry.id   AF-A0A7C3J479-F1
#
_cell.length_a   1.000
_cell.length_b   1.000
_cell.length_c   1.000
_cell.angle_alpha   90.00
_cell.angle_beta   90.00
_cell.angle_gamma   90.00
#
_symmetry.space_group_name_H-M   'P 1'
#
loop_
_entity.id
_entity.type
_entity.pdbx_description
1 polymer ?
#
loop_
_entity_poly.entity_id
_entity_poly.type
_entity_poly.pdbx_seq_one_letter_code
_entity_poly.pdbx_strand_id
1 'polypeptide(L)'
;MRHALCILAAAALAAAAETPNAWTKLPDAASSSRPGSVLLAAPDFQQLLLVVAGEKDAPQVRAFDPAAGTWSDLAPAPKQKGGFFPYYQAAYDPGTKAIYCLSGGPVLHTFRMEEKAWKAQPPAPELEGMSWHTMACDPVGKRLVVVGADKKADNLGWLRTVVYDIPSGRWTRMDVMDEQVAREHRELVAAKQAVIDLRGRIRLAWYRDPKGVGTDAERKALSERCDALEKMPQIAPFVSTVARIAALLDQKDAEKTLAALKQAHELQRRLEQAAEEQYPVPCSRRNSPLICDPASRLFVLFGGDHEDYLMNDTWLLDLDKRAWRRAKPDKAPSPRAGHALVPLPKCGRVALYEGYIQSSSTDYGAPPYAPLAPRQLWLFDAKAERWDLAASWPLPIKDDASTPGPLGIFDGYSSDRFCPPALAAVGGGSAPRDPRDGDVPPTTDRLILAAHPLTLWFWRWRRPAETWTLQVDPTRLDAEGREKLGTQPNERLYRTGPFVAAFCEVPDEPKPVGLDALPDNQWVRLPDPPRNPCQGCRQRDWGTCVWDSDRDQILLWGGGHCVRSASVVAHWSPASGRIVEGYDADEPYGANGGGGFDSSLLNRPWVSAHNYNHYAYDPKCKLLVSGRGYLYDPERMDWLRIEPYALPFAFSWGSTVVETSPHGAVAWAKKRNSDDAGLWLFDREKGWSDLEPKGKLFLPYCDAHGMVYDSKRDRMILSGVGGGYSKLSSGDLLAFDFQTKELSTMTPENSEFSRTNNAREMAYIEHADWVLIGELYPRGEKVKGTRYTRVYDCAKNRMFLLDAGNVPDGYAVGWMYDAARKLAYAFTYRGEAWAMKVNPATAKLLDKTTP
;
A
#
# COMPACT_ATOMS: atom_id res chain seq x y z
N MET A 1 6.38 13.48 73.38
CA MET A 1 7.81 13.77 73.60
C MET A 1 8.59 12.47 73.46
N ARG A 2 9.21 12.24 72.30
CA ARG A 2 9.99 11.02 71.99
C ARG A 2 11.45 11.42 71.82
N HIS A 3 12.32 10.72 72.54
CA HIS A 3 13.77 10.86 72.50
C HIS A 3 14.35 10.17 71.26
N ALA A 4 15.39 10.80 70.70
CA ALA A 4 16.15 10.35 69.55
C ALA A 4 17.11 9.21 69.90
N LEU A 5 17.29 8.27 68.97
CA LEU A 5 18.46 7.40 68.88
C LEU A 5 18.94 7.41 67.43
N CYS A 6 20.15 7.92 67.22
CA CYS A 6 20.87 7.86 65.95
C CYS A 6 21.44 6.44 65.76
N ILE A 7 21.14 5.81 64.63
CA ILE A 7 21.88 4.63 64.13
C ILE A 7 22.49 5.00 62.79
N LEU A 8 23.83 5.01 62.74
CA LEU A 8 24.63 5.09 61.53
C LEU A 8 24.36 3.84 60.67
N ALA A 9 23.82 4.03 59.47
CA ALA A 9 23.81 3.01 58.43
C ALA A 9 24.97 3.31 57.47
N ALA A 10 26.00 2.45 57.48
CA ALA A 10 27.04 2.43 56.47
C ALA A 10 26.42 1.98 55.14
N ALA A 11 26.36 2.88 54.16
CA ALA A 11 25.97 2.55 52.80
C ALA A 11 27.12 1.80 52.10
N ALA A 12 26.97 0.48 51.95
CA ALA A 12 27.72 -0.25 50.96
C ALA A 12 27.19 0.12 49.57
N LEU A 13 27.91 0.99 48.86
CA LEU A 13 27.76 1.18 47.42
C LEU A 13 28.13 -0.14 46.73
N ALA A 14 27.15 -1.03 46.56
CA ALA A 14 27.25 -2.05 45.53
C ALA A 14 27.20 -1.31 44.18
N ALA A 15 28.35 -1.21 43.50
CA ALA A 15 28.38 -0.83 42.10
C ALA A 15 27.46 -1.80 41.36
N ALA A 16 26.32 -1.31 40.87
CA ALA A 16 25.47 -2.08 39.98
C ALA A 16 26.34 -2.52 38.80
N ALA A 17 26.45 -3.82 38.57
CA ALA A 17 27.18 -4.35 37.44
C ALA A 17 26.65 -3.68 36.17
N GLU A 18 27.53 -3.02 35.42
CA GLU A 18 27.16 -2.32 34.20
C GLU A 18 26.54 -3.30 33.22
N THR A 19 25.32 -3.02 32.79
CA THR A 19 24.69 -3.74 31.69
C THR A 19 25.45 -3.36 30.41
N PRO A 20 26.21 -4.28 29.78
CA PRO A 20 26.89 -3.98 28.53
C PRO A 20 25.88 -3.58 27.46
N ASN A 21 26.32 -2.77 26.50
CA ASN A 21 25.48 -2.28 25.40
C ASN A 21 24.23 -1.55 25.91
N ALA A 22 24.37 -0.52 26.76
CA ALA A 22 23.24 0.28 27.25
C ALA A 22 23.14 1.64 26.53
N TRP A 23 21.92 2.15 26.37
CA TRP A 23 21.68 3.48 25.81
C TRP A 23 21.85 4.56 26.88
N THR A 24 22.65 5.59 26.56
CA THR A 24 22.78 6.82 27.35
C THR A 24 22.22 8.00 26.54
N LYS A 25 21.38 8.82 27.18
CA LYS A 25 20.86 10.05 26.56
C LYS A 25 21.94 11.13 26.57
N LEU A 26 22.18 11.76 25.43
CA LEU A 26 23.07 12.91 25.33
C LEU A 26 22.26 14.22 25.45
N PRO A 27 22.89 15.31 25.91
CA PRO A 27 22.30 16.65 25.78
C PRO A 27 21.92 16.90 24.31
N ASP A 28 20.67 17.28 24.06
CA ASP A 28 20.21 17.71 22.73
C ASP A 28 19.69 19.13 22.90
N ALA A 29 20.27 20.09 22.18
CA ALA A 29 19.74 21.45 22.18
C ALA A 29 18.29 21.42 21.69
N ALA A 30 17.37 22.10 22.38
CA ALA A 30 15.92 22.09 22.11
C ALA A 30 15.62 21.97 20.60
N SER A 31 15.27 20.76 20.15
CA SER A 31 15.54 20.36 18.77
C SER A 31 14.37 20.64 17.83
N SER A 32 14.69 21.10 16.62
CA SER A 32 13.79 21.05 15.46
C SER A 32 13.37 19.61 15.11
N SER A 33 12.22 19.48 14.45
CA SER A 33 11.68 18.20 13.98
C SER A 33 12.65 17.49 13.01
N ARG A 34 12.76 16.16 13.08
CA ARG A 34 13.68 15.33 12.27
C ARG A 34 13.02 14.18 11.46
N PRO A 35 11.75 14.29 10.99
CA PRO A 35 11.05 13.18 10.35
C PRO A 35 11.70 12.83 9.02
N GLY A 36 11.77 11.53 8.72
CA GLY A 36 12.35 11.05 7.46
C GLY A 36 13.84 11.30 7.29
N SER A 37 14.54 11.65 8.37
CA SER A 37 15.97 11.93 8.34
C SER A 37 16.82 10.67 8.26
N VAL A 38 18.08 10.85 7.88
CA VAL A 38 19.12 9.83 7.91
C VAL A 38 20.38 10.42 8.50
N LEU A 39 21.09 9.61 9.27
CA LEU A 39 22.34 9.98 9.91
C LEU A 39 23.50 9.28 9.19
N LEU A 40 24.46 10.05 8.69
CA LEU A 40 25.59 9.57 7.93
C LEU A 40 26.89 9.85 8.69
N ALA A 41 27.83 8.91 8.70
CA ALA A 41 29.15 9.15 9.29
C ALA A 41 30.05 9.92 8.31
N ALA A 42 30.67 11.01 8.78
CA ALA A 42 31.69 11.78 8.06
C ALA A 42 33.01 11.75 8.85
N PRO A 43 33.76 10.63 8.78
CA PRO A 43 34.90 10.38 9.67
C PRO A 43 36.06 11.35 9.45
N ASP A 44 36.25 11.86 8.23
CA ASP A 44 37.24 12.88 7.86
C ASP A 44 36.96 14.24 8.49
N PHE A 45 35.69 14.53 8.83
CA PHE A 45 35.30 15.69 9.62
C PHE A 45 35.12 15.39 11.11
N GLN A 46 35.29 14.13 11.52
CA GLN A 46 34.97 13.65 12.88
C GLN A 46 33.52 13.99 13.31
N GLN A 47 32.59 13.99 12.36
CA GLN A 47 31.20 14.41 12.57
C GLN A 47 30.21 13.36 12.08
N LEU A 48 28.97 13.49 12.53
CA LEU A 48 27.82 12.81 11.94
C LEU A 48 26.92 13.83 11.25
N LEU A 49 26.46 13.52 10.05
CA LEU A 49 25.66 14.41 9.21
C LEU A 49 24.21 13.92 9.19
N LEU A 50 23.32 14.71 9.77
CA LEU A 50 21.89 14.50 9.69
C LEU A 50 21.34 15.18 8.44
N VAL A 51 20.84 14.38 7.52
CA VAL A 51 20.17 14.85 6.30
C VAL A 51 18.68 14.75 6.51
N VAL A 52 17.96 15.86 6.36
CA VAL A 52 16.55 15.96 6.74
C VAL A 52 15.75 16.89 5.82
N ALA A 53 14.45 16.64 5.73
CA ALA A 53 13.49 17.56 5.15
C ALA A 53 13.15 18.67 6.15
N GLY A 54 13.62 19.88 5.89
CA GLY A 54 13.30 21.09 6.66
C GLY A 54 11.91 21.65 6.36
N GLU A 55 11.71 22.94 6.68
CA GLU A 55 10.45 23.63 6.43
C GLU A 55 10.03 23.55 4.95
N LYS A 56 8.75 23.28 4.71
CA LYS A 56 8.15 23.13 3.36
C LYS A 56 8.89 22.12 2.47
N ASP A 57 9.54 21.12 3.05
CA ASP A 57 10.30 20.06 2.36
C ASP A 57 11.59 20.55 1.68
N ALA A 58 12.18 21.62 2.21
CA ALA A 58 13.50 22.09 1.81
C ALA A 58 14.61 21.13 2.31
N PRO A 59 15.62 20.78 1.51
CA PRO A 59 16.74 19.99 2.01
C PRO A 59 17.55 20.75 3.07
N GLN A 60 17.88 20.08 4.16
CA GLN A 60 18.75 20.61 5.22
C GLN A 60 19.81 19.58 5.64
N VAL A 61 20.99 20.08 6.01
CA VAL A 61 22.09 19.28 6.59
C VAL A 61 22.50 19.89 7.92
N ARG A 62 22.55 19.05 8.96
CA ARG A 62 23.05 19.40 10.29
C ARG A 62 24.22 18.49 10.65
N ALA A 63 25.24 19.02 11.30
CA ALA A 63 26.37 18.24 11.79
C ALA A 63 26.24 18.04 13.30
N PHE A 64 26.46 16.82 13.76
CA PHE A 64 26.65 16.49 15.16
C PHE A 64 28.13 16.25 15.40
N ASP A 65 28.70 17.00 16.35
CA ASP A 65 30.03 16.73 16.89
C ASP A 65 29.86 15.69 18.00
N PRO A 66 30.29 14.44 17.78
CA PRO A 66 30.22 13.41 18.80
C PRO A 66 31.04 13.82 20.03
N ALA A 67 32.26 14.34 19.93
CA ALA A 67 33.08 14.67 21.10
C ALA A 67 32.48 15.77 21.97
N ALA A 68 31.93 16.82 21.34
CA ALA A 68 31.28 17.93 22.05
C ALA A 68 29.84 17.62 22.48
N GLY A 69 29.19 16.64 21.85
CA GLY A 69 27.77 16.34 22.07
C GLY A 69 26.84 17.45 21.59
N THR A 70 27.22 18.18 20.52
CA THR A 70 26.48 19.36 20.05
C THR A 70 26.11 19.30 18.58
N TRP A 71 25.00 19.96 18.23
CA TRP A 71 24.52 20.10 16.85
C TRP A 71 24.88 21.47 16.29
N SER A 72 25.20 21.52 14.99
CA SER A 72 25.39 22.74 14.21
C SER A 72 24.68 22.63 12.86
N ASP A 73 24.18 23.75 12.35
CA ASP A 73 23.53 23.79 11.03
C ASP A 73 24.57 24.10 9.95
N LEU A 74 24.61 23.29 8.88
CA LEU A 74 25.56 23.48 7.79
C LEU A 74 24.96 24.27 6.64
N ALA A 75 23.72 23.93 6.22
CA ALA A 75 23.03 24.65 5.15
C ALA A 75 21.54 24.27 5.02
N PRO A 76 20.66 25.26 4.81
CA PRO A 76 19.37 25.07 4.16
C PRO A 76 19.48 25.29 2.63
N ALA A 77 18.66 24.60 1.84
CA ALA A 77 18.52 24.83 0.38
C ALA A 77 17.07 25.14 -0.02
N PRO A 78 16.81 25.72 -1.21
CA PRO A 78 15.45 25.98 -1.66
C PRO A 78 14.65 24.69 -1.84
N LYS A 79 13.34 24.80 -1.66
CA LYS A 79 12.37 23.72 -1.85
C LYS A 79 12.53 23.09 -3.25
N GLN A 80 12.53 21.76 -3.29
CA GLN A 80 12.52 21.01 -4.54
C GLN A 80 11.08 20.81 -5.04
N LYS A 81 10.89 20.83 -6.37
CA LYS A 81 9.62 20.47 -7.00
C LYS A 81 9.37 18.98 -6.76
N GLY A 82 8.46 18.65 -5.85
CA GLY A 82 8.16 17.28 -5.43
C GLY A 82 8.52 16.94 -3.98
N GLY A 83 9.18 17.84 -3.23
CA GLY A 83 9.63 17.60 -1.85
C GLY A 83 11.01 16.93 -1.77
N PHE A 84 11.61 16.89 -0.57
CA PHE A 84 12.91 16.27 -0.31
C PHE A 84 12.80 15.17 0.75
N PHE A 85 13.19 13.93 0.42
CA PHE A 85 12.88 12.74 1.21
C PHE A 85 14.09 11.78 1.32
N PRO A 86 15.03 12.03 2.25
CA PRO A 86 16.31 11.33 2.25
C PRO A 86 16.23 9.86 2.67
N TYR A 87 15.46 9.47 3.70
CA TYR A 87 15.24 8.07 4.12
C TYR A 87 16.49 7.17 3.99
N TYR A 88 16.39 5.99 3.38
CA TYR A 88 17.53 5.11 3.05
C TYR A 88 18.24 5.49 1.74
N GLN A 89 17.93 6.64 1.15
CA GLN A 89 18.34 7.06 -0.19
C GLN A 89 19.50 8.06 -0.17
N ALA A 90 20.23 8.15 0.94
CA ALA A 90 21.38 9.04 1.07
C ALA A 90 22.64 8.30 1.52
N ALA A 91 23.79 8.75 1.02
CA ALA A 91 25.09 8.21 1.41
C ALA A 91 26.14 9.33 1.40
N TYR A 92 27.17 9.18 2.22
CA TYR A 92 28.32 10.09 2.28
C TYR A 92 29.55 9.43 1.66
N ASP A 93 30.26 10.16 0.80
CA ASP A 93 31.54 9.75 0.25
C ASP A 93 32.67 10.63 0.82
N PRO A 94 33.65 10.05 1.56
CA PRO A 94 34.77 10.80 2.11
C PRO A 94 35.76 11.28 1.03
N GLY A 95 35.80 10.63 -0.15
CA GLY A 95 36.72 11.01 -1.23
C GLY A 95 36.37 12.37 -1.85
N THR A 96 35.09 12.59 -2.11
CA THR A 96 34.55 13.86 -2.64
C THR A 96 34.06 14.81 -1.54
N LYS A 97 34.03 14.35 -0.29
CA LYS A 97 33.47 15.07 0.87
C LYS A 97 32.04 15.54 0.59
N ALA A 98 31.22 14.64 0.05
CA ALA A 98 29.89 14.97 -0.43
C ALA A 98 28.84 13.99 0.06
N ILE A 99 27.66 14.52 0.35
CA ILE A 99 26.43 13.74 0.54
C ILE A 99 25.76 13.60 -0.83
N TYR A 100 25.31 12.40 -1.13
CA TYR A 100 24.48 12.07 -2.28
C TYR A 100 23.09 11.66 -1.80
N CYS A 101 22.02 12.07 -2.49
CA CYS A 101 20.63 11.75 -2.13
C CYS A 101 19.72 11.67 -3.36
N LEU A 102 18.95 10.58 -3.53
CA LEU A 102 18.00 10.43 -4.65
C LEU A 102 16.60 10.99 -4.36
N SER A 103 16.26 11.17 -3.09
CA SER A 103 15.00 11.80 -2.67
C SER A 103 13.71 11.22 -3.30
N GLY A 104 13.66 9.91 -3.56
CA GLY A 104 12.47 9.22 -4.06
C GLY A 104 12.32 9.17 -5.58
N GLY A 105 13.27 9.70 -6.35
CA GLY A 105 13.20 9.72 -7.81
C GLY A 105 14.53 9.43 -8.50
N PRO A 106 14.58 9.58 -9.83
CA PRO A 106 15.79 9.33 -10.63
C PRO A 106 16.80 10.48 -10.57
N VAL A 107 16.52 11.56 -9.82
CA VAL A 107 17.38 12.75 -9.75
C VAL A 107 18.33 12.63 -8.56
N LEU A 108 19.63 12.64 -8.84
CA LEU A 108 20.67 12.63 -7.81
C LEU A 108 20.97 14.06 -7.35
N HIS A 109 20.72 14.32 -6.07
CA HIS A 109 21.11 15.54 -5.39
C HIS A 109 22.46 15.33 -4.69
N THR A 110 23.36 16.30 -4.82
CA THR A 110 24.68 16.27 -4.20
C THR A 110 24.89 17.51 -3.34
N PHE A 111 25.36 17.33 -2.11
CA PHE A 111 25.76 18.39 -1.20
C PHE A 111 27.25 18.26 -0.89
N ARG A 112 28.05 19.25 -1.30
CA ARG A 112 29.49 19.27 -1.01
C ARG A 112 29.75 20.04 0.27
N MET A 113 30.52 19.45 1.18
CA MET A 113 30.77 20.01 2.51
C MET A 113 31.47 21.37 2.48
N GLU A 114 32.38 21.57 1.51
CA GLU A 114 33.12 22.83 1.34
C GLU A 114 32.24 23.95 0.75
N GLU A 115 31.35 23.60 -0.18
CA GLU A 115 30.45 24.56 -0.85
C GLU A 115 29.22 24.89 0.00
N LYS A 116 28.84 24.00 0.92
CA LYS A 116 27.62 24.08 1.73
C LYS A 116 26.35 24.33 0.89
N ALA A 117 26.29 23.72 -0.30
CA ALA A 117 25.21 23.92 -1.25
C ALA A 117 24.79 22.59 -1.91
N TRP A 118 23.49 22.48 -2.19
CA TRP A 118 22.90 21.37 -2.93
C TRP A 118 22.91 21.63 -4.44
N LYS A 119 23.25 20.62 -5.23
CA LYS A 119 23.17 20.60 -6.69
C LYS A 119 22.37 19.38 -7.14
N ALA A 120 21.51 19.54 -8.14
CA ALA A 120 20.76 18.45 -8.75
C ALA A 120 21.41 18.04 -10.09
N GLN A 121 21.51 16.74 -10.33
CA GLN A 121 21.93 16.19 -11.61
C GLN A 121 20.72 15.95 -12.53
N PRO A 122 20.91 15.77 -13.85
CA PRO A 122 19.86 15.27 -14.72
C PRO A 122 19.29 13.93 -14.22
N PRO A 123 18.00 13.62 -14.45
CA PRO A 123 17.43 12.31 -14.15
C PRO A 123 18.23 11.16 -14.78
N ALA A 124 18.53 10.12 -14.00
CA ALA A 124 19.21 8.92 -14.47
C ALA A 124 18.21 7.91 -15.07
N PRO A 125 18.26 7.61 -16.38
CA PRO A 125 17.37 6.63 -17.02
C PRO A 125 17.49 5.22 -16.43
N GLU A 126 18.64 4.87 -15.86
CA GLU A 126 18.90 3.58 -15.25
C GLU A 126 17.99 3.31 -14.05
N LEU A 127 17.56 4.38 -13.35
CA LEU A 127 16.66 4.34 -12.19
C LEU A 127 15.17 4.41 -12.59
N GLU A 128 14.86 4.66 -13.87
CA GLU A 128 13.47 4.79 -14.31
C GLU A 128 12.70 3.47 -14.13
N GLY A 129 11.47 3.58 -13.63
CA GLY A 129 10.63 2.44 -13.30
C GLY A 129 11.09 1.66 -12.06
N MET A 130 11.90 2.25 -11.18
CA MET A 130 12.18 1.70 -9.85
C MET A 130 11.34 2.39 -8.78
N SER A 131 11.12 1.70 -7.66
CA SER A 131 10.49 2.26 -6.46
C SER A 131 11.20 1.78 -5.20
N TRP A 132 11.01 2.51 -4.09
CA TRP A 132 11.56 2.17 -2.77
C TRP A 132 13.08 1.99 -2.75
N HIS A 133 13.80 2.98 -3.30
CA HIS A 133 15.26 2.92 -3.36
C HIS A 133 15.90 2.88 -1.96
N THR A 134 17.03 2.18 -1.87
CA THR A 134 18.04 2.39 -0.82
C THR A 134 19.39 2.57 -1.49
N MET A 135 20.27 3.35 -0.88
CA MET A 135 21.58 3.71 -1.41
C MET A 135 22.67 3.51 -0.35
N ALA A 136 23.81 2.98 -0.80
CA ALA A 136 25.01 2.83 0.02
C ALA A 136 26.25 3.27 -0.77
N CYS A 137 27.27 3.75 -0.07
CA CYS A 137 28.56 4.12 -0.68
C CYS A 137 29.59 3.00 -0.49
N ASP A 138 30.32 2.67 -1.56
CA ASP A 138 31.63 2.02 -1.49
C ASP A 138 32.70 3.12 -1.59
N PRO A 139 33.23 3.60 -0.45
CA PRO A 139 34.22 4.67 -0.44
C PRO A 139 35.57 4.24 -1.04
N VAL A 140 35.88 2.94 -1.03
CA VAL A 140 37.13 2.41 -1.58
C VAL A 140 37.05 2.32 -3.10
N GLY A 141 35.99 1.72 -3.62
CA GLY A 141 35.72 1.64 -5.05
C GLY A 141 35.23 2.95 -5.68
N LYS A 142 34.92 3.97 -4.85
CA LYS A 142 34.38 5.28 -5.24
C LYS A 142 33.07 5.15 -6.03
N ARG A 143 32.13 4.38 -5.49
CA ARG A 143 30.84 4.08 -6.12
C ARG A 143 29.69 4.30 -5.17
N LEU A 144 28.53 4.63 -5.73
CA LEU A 144 27.26 4.49 -5.02
C LEU A 144 26.53 3.29 -5.60
N VAL A 145 25.94 2.48 -4.73
CA VAL A 145 25.06 1.36 -5.11
C VAL A 145 23.66 1.71 -4.69
N VAL A 146 22.75 1.67 -5.65
CA VAL A 146 21.33 1.90 -5.48
C VAL A 146 20.60 0.61 -5.79
N VAL A 147 19.71 0.20 -4.91
CA VAL A 147 18.80 -0.91 -5.17
C VAL A 147 17.36 -0.52 -4.89
N GLY A 148 16.42 -1.16 -5.58
CA GLY A 148 15.00 -0.92 -5.42
C GLY A 148 14.17 -1.90 -6.24
N ALA A 149 12.87 -1.93 -6.00
CA ALA A 149 11.96 -2.81 -6.73
C ALA A 149 11.81 -2.34 -8.18
N ASP A 150 11.99 -3.26 -9.13
CA ASP A 150 11.71 -3.01 -10.54
C ASP A 150 10.21 -3.08 -10.80
N LYS A 151 9.67 -2.05 -11.45
CA LYS A 151 8.24 -1.86 -11.70
C LYS A 151 7.88 -2.12 -13.16
N LYS A 152 8.85 -2.46 -14.01
CA LYS A 152 8.59 -2.94 -15.37
C LYS A 152 7.93 -4.31 -15.31
N ALA A 153 6.90 -4.53 -16.12
CA ALA A 153 6.05 -5.73 -16.07
C ALA A 153 6.86 -7.03 -16.08
N ASP A 154 7.85 -7.14 -16.96
CA ASP A 154 8.69 -8.34 -17.12
C ASP A 154 9.67 -8.61 -15.97
N ASN A 155 9.90 -7.61 -15.11
CA ASN A 155 10.83 -7.67 -13.97
C ASN A 155 10.12 -7.58 -12.62
N LEU A 156 8.78 -7.68 -12.58
CA LEU A 156 8.03 -7.55 -11.34
C LEU A 156 8.38 -8.64 -10.33
N GLY A 157 8.63 -8.22 -9.09
CA GLY A 157 9.08 -9.09 -8.01
C GLY A 157 10.59 -9.23 -7.90
N TRP A 158 11.37 -8.57 -8.76
CA TRP A 158 12.83 -8.50 -8.68
C TRP A 158 13.35 -7.13 -8.25
N LEU A 159 14.41 -7.18 -7.46
CA LEU A 159 15.20 -6.02 -7.10
C LEU A 159 16.18 -5.69 -8.23
N ARG A 160 16.19 -4.44 -8.70
CA ARG A 160 17.20 -3.94 -9.63
C ARG A 160 18.37 -3.35 -8.84
N THR A 161 19.60 -3.59 -9.32
CA THR A 161 20.82 -2.95 -8.80
C THR A 161 21.40 -2.00 -9.83
N VAL A 162 21.67 -0.75 -9.41
CA VAL A 162 22.25 0.30 -10.24
C VAL A 162 23.46 0.89 -9.53
N VAL A 163 24.56 1.08 -10.26
CA VAL A 163 25.82 1.58 -9.74
C VAL A 163 26.14 2.93 -10.37
N TYR A 164 26.43 3.92 -9.54
CA TYR A 164 26.98 5.21 -9.95
C TYR A 164 28.49 5.22 -9.70
N ASP A 165 29.26 5.39 -10.77
CA ASP A 165 30.70 5.67 -10.68
C ASP A 165 30.90 7.15 -10.33
N ILE A 166 31.43 7.42 -9.14
CA ILE A 166 31.59 8.80 -8.64
C ILE A 166 32.59 9.59 -9.49
N PRO A 167 33.79 9.05 -9.84
CA PRO A 167 34.77 9.78 -10.65
C PRO A 167 34.27 10.18 -12.03
N SER A 168 33.61 9.29 -12.76
CA SER A 168 33.12 9.57 -14.12
C SER A 168 31.72 10.19 -14.13
N GLY A 169 30.99 10.15 -13.02
CA GLY A 169 29.60 10.60 -12.93
C GLY A 169 28.61 9.73 -13.73
N ARG A 170 28.93 8.45 -13.96
CA ARG A 170 28.18 7.58 -14.87
C ARG A 170 27.35 6.55 -14.10
N TRP A 171 26.10 6.38 -14.52
CA TRP A 171 25.23 5.31 -14.06
C TRP A 171 25.40 4.05 -14.91
N THR A 172 25.30 2.89 -14.27
CA THR A 172 25.29 1.59 -14.94
C THR A 172 24.36 0.63 -14.22
N ARG A 173 23.57 -0.15 -14.96
CA ARG A 173 22.81 -1.26 -14.38
C ARG A 173 23.70 -2.47 -14.17
N MET A 174 23.49 -3.15 -13.05
CA MET A 174 24.03 -4.48 -12.81
C MET A 174 22.91 -5.48 -13.07
N ASP A 175 22.62 -5.68 -14.36
CA ASP A 175 21.63 -6.65 -14.79
C ASP A 175 22.17 -8.08 -14.61
N VAL A 176 21.26 -9.05 -14.51
CA VAL A 176 21.63 -10.47 -14.56
C VAL A 176 22.14 -10.75 -15.97
N MET A 177 23.44 -11.00 -16.11
CA MET A 177 24.09 -11.18 -17.42
C MET A 177 23.74 -12.53 -18.08
N ASP A 178 23.21 -13.47 -17.30
CA ASP A 178 22.86 -14.80 -17.78
C ASP A 178 21.43 -14.80 -18.36
N GLU A 179 21.33 -14.89 -19.68
CA GLU A 179 20.05 -14.94 -20.41
C GLU A 179 19.23 -16.19 -20.07
N GLN A 180 19.89 -17.31 -19.73
CA GLN A 180 19.23 -18.52 -19.30
C GLN A 180 18.51 -18.28 -17.97
N VAL A 181 19.19 -17.67 -16.99
CA VAL A 181 18.60 -17.33 -15.69
C VAL A 181 17.44 -16.34 -15.83
N ALA A 182 17.61 -15.31 -16.67
CA ALA A 182 16.53 -14.36 -16.95
C ALA A 182 15.32 -15.06 -17.62
N ARG A 183 15.56 -16.02 -18.52
CA ARG A 183 14.49 -16.80 -19.15
C ARG A 183 13.80 -17.73 -18.17
N GLU A 184 14.54 -18.49 -17.37
CA GLU A 184 14.01 -19.37 -16.32
C GLU A 184 13.15 -18.59 -15.33
N HIS A 185 13.56 -17.37 -14.97
CA HIS A 185 12.73 -16.51 -14.15
C HIS A 185 11.41 -16.13 -14.82
N ARG A 186 11.43 -15.70 -16.09
CA ARG A 186 10.20 -15.39 -16.81
C ARG A 186 9.26 -16.60 -16.87
N GLU A 187 9.80 -17.79 -17.04
CA GLU A 187 9.02 -19.03 -17.02
C GLU A 187 8.45 -19.32 -15.61
N LEU A 188 9.22 -19.09 -14.54
CA LEU A 188 8.74 -19.17 -13.15
C LEU A 188 7.65 -18.13 -12.86
N VAL A 189 7.79 -16.90 -13.37
CA VAL A 189 6.75 -15.87 -13.29
C VAL A 189 5.49 -16.35 -13.99
N ALA A 190 5.60 -16.86 -15.22
CA ALA A 190 4.46 -17.40 -15.95
C ALA A 190 3.75 -18.54 -15.18
N ALA A 191 4.51 -19.47 -14.58
CA ALA A 191 3.95 -20.53 -13.74
C ALA A 191 3.20 -19.97 -12.52
N LYS A 192 3.78 -18.99 -11.81
CA LYS A 192 3.09 -18.29 -10.71
C LYS A 192 1.82 -17.59 -11.17
N GLN A 193 1.85 -16.92 -12.32
CA GLN A 193 0.67 -16.27 -12.89
C GLN A 193 -0.44 -17.29 -13.20
N ALA A 194 -0.10 -18.47 -13.73
CA ALA A 194 -1.04 -19.54 -14.02
C ALA A 194 -1.66 -20.14 -12.74
N VAL A 195 -0.88 -20.29 -11.67
CA VAL A 195 -1.42 -20.74 -10.36
C VAL A 195 -2.34 -19.67 -9.74
N ILE A 196 -1.99 -18.38 -9.84
CA ILE A 196 -2.86 -17.28 -9.39
C ILE A 196 -4.20 -17.30 -10.13
N ASP A 197 -4.17 -17.49 -11.45
CA ASP A 197 -5.36 -17.60 -12.29
C ASP A 197 -6.21 -18.84 -11.92
N LEU A 198 -5.60 -20.02 -11.77
CA LEU A 198 -6.30 -21.22 -11.31
C LEU A 198 -7.00 -20.96 -9.97
N ARG A 199 -6.27 -20.39 -8.99
CA ARG A 199 -6.82 -20.08 -7.67
C ARG A 199 -8.00 -19.12 -7.74
N GLY A 200 -7.87 -18.03 -8.50
CA GLY A 200 -8.95 -17.05 -8.69
C GLY A 200 -10.22 -17.69 -9.24
N ARG A 201 -10.06 -18.57 -10.23
CA ARG A 201 -11.19 -19.27 -10.87
C ARG A 201 -11.82 -20.34 -10.00
N ILE A 202 -11.04 -21.07 -9.20
CA ILE A 202 -11.59 -21.98 -8.17
C ILE A 202 -12.44 -21.16 -7.19
N ARG A 203 -11.92 -20.02 -6.72
CA ARG A 203 -12.66 -19.14 -5.81
C ARG A 203 -13.94 -18.63 -6.45
N LEU A 204 -13.88 -18.12 -7.69
CA LEU A 204 -15.04 -17.64 -8.45
C LEU A 204 -16.14 -18.72 -8.53
N ALA A 205 -15.78 -19.94 -8.91
CA ALA A 205 -16.72 -21.06 -9.02
C ALA A 205 -17.34 -21.41 -7.66
N TRP A 206 -16.56 -21.38 -6.58
CA TRP A 206 -17.04 -21.66 -5.23
C TRP A 206 -17.97 -20.57 -4.71
N TYR A 207 -17.50 -19.33 -4.64
CA TYR A 207 -18.20 -18.32 -3.85
C TYR A 207 -19.49 -17.84 -4.51
N ARG A 208 -19.57 -17.85 -5.84
CA ARG A 208 -20.75 -17.44 -6.61
C ARG A 208 -21.86 -18.48 -6.60
N ASP A 209 -21.50 -19.76 -6.62
CA ASP A 209 -22.48 -20.83 -6.57
C ASP A 209 -23.03 -20.97 -5.14
N PRO A 210 -24.35 -20.87 -4.92
CA PRO A 210 -24.95 -21.15 -3.61
C PRO A 210 -24.49 -22.48 -3.03
N LYS A 211 -24.37 -23.52 -3.88
CA LYS A 211 -23.92 -24.85 -3.49
C LYS A 211 -22.41 -24.97 -3.29
N GLY A 212 -21.61 -23.99 -3.73
CA GLY A 212 -20.15 -24.02 -3.59
C GLY A 212 -19.42 -25.02 -4.51
N VAL A 213 -20.09 -25.56 -5.52
CA VAL A 213 -19.56 -26.64 -6.39
C VAL A 213 -19.11 -26.09 -7.75
N GLY A 214 -19.66 -24.95 -8.16
CA GLY A 214 -19.49 -24.37 -9.48
C GLY A 214 -20.38 -25.05 -10.54
N THR A 215 -20.35 -24.54 -11.76
CA THR A 215 -21.01 -25.19 -12.91
C THR A 215 -20.15 -26.32 -13.49
N ASP A 216 -20.74 -27.23 -14.26
CA ASP A 216 -19.96 -28.28 -14.98
C ASP A 216 -18.95 -27.67 -15.96
N ALA A 217 -19.31 -26.55 -16.61
CA ALA A 217 -18.42 -25.85 -17.53
C ALA A 217 -17.20 -25.24 -16.81
N GLU A 218 -17.41 -24.61 -15.65
CA GLU A 218 -16.32 -24.08 -14.83
C GLU A 218 -15.39 -25.19 -14.35
N ARG A 219 -15.93 -26.29 -13.81
CA ARG A 219 -15.12 -27.43 -13.36
C ARG A 219 -14.30 -28.03 -14.49
N LYS A 220 -14.89 -28.20 -15.67
CA LYS A 220 -14.16 -28.67 -16.85
C LYS A 220 -13.00 -27.74 -17.19
N ALA A 221 -13.25 -26.43 -17.23
CA ALA A 221 -12.20 -25.44 -17.49
C ALA A 221 -11.11 -25.42 -16.41
N LEU A 222 -11.47 -25.66 -15.14
CA LEU A 222 -10.50 -25.80 -14.04
C LEU A 222 -9.63 -27.05 -14.20
N SER A 223 -10.21 -28.17 -14.62
CA SER A 223 -9.45 -29.39 -14.93
C SER A 223 -8.47 -29.15 -16.08
N GLU A 224 -8.93 -28.52 -17.18
CA GLU A 224 -8.08 -28.19 -18.33
C GLU A 224 -6.91 -27.25 -17.93
N ARG A 225 -7.14 -26.36 -16.96
CA ARG A 225 -6.07 -25.50 -16.39
C ARG A 225 -5.08 -26.29 -15.53
N CYS A 226 -5.55 -27.27 -14.77
CA CYS A 226 -4.66 -28.19 -14.06
C CYS A 226 -3.79 -28.95 -15.07
N ASP A 227 -4.38 -29.52 -16.14
CA ASP A 227 -3.64 -30.21 -17.19
C ASP A 227 -2.61 -29.31 -17.88
N ALA A 228 -2.94 -28.02 -18.08
CA ALA A 228 -2.01 -27.04 -18.64
C ALA A 228 -0.84 -26.74 -17.68
N LEU A 229 -1.13 -26.61 -16.38
CA LEU A 229 -0.11 -26.40 -15.35
C LEU A 229 0.84 -27.59 -15.24
N GLU A 230 0.35 -28.82 -15.30
CA GLU A 230 1.19 -30.03 -15.24
C GLU A 230 2.19 -30.13 -16.40
N LYS A 231 1.90 -29.49 -17.54
CA LYS A 231 2.79 -29.42 -18.70
C LYS A 231 3.90 -28.38 -18.54
N MET A 232 3.81 -27.49 -17.56
CA MET A 232 4.84 -26.47 -17.32
C MET A 232 6.03 -27.10 -16.58
N PRO A 233 7.27 -27.03 -17.10
CA PRO A 233 8.44 -27.63 -16.44
C PRO A 233 8.64 -27.16 -14.98
N GLN A 234 8.31 -25.91 -14.70
CA GLN A 234 8.43 -25.27 -13.38
C GLN A 234 7.49 -25.90 -12.32
N ILE A 235 6.43 -26.57 -12.77
CA ILE A 235 5.44 -27.24 -11.92
C ILE A 235 5.83 -28.69 -11.63
N ALA A 236 6.84 -29.26 -12.31
CA ALA A 236 7.24 -30.66 -12.12
C ALA A 236 7.44 -31.08 -10.65
N PRO A 237 8.07 -30.29 -9.75
CA PRO A 237 8.19 -30.63 -8.33
C PRO A 237 6.85 -30.64 -7.55
N PHE A 238 5.81 -30.06 -8.14
CA PHE A 238 4.50 -29.83 -7.53
C PHE A 238 3.35 -30.54 -8.25
N VAL A 239 3.64 -31.36 -9.27
CA VAL A 239 2.62 -32.03 -10.10
C VAL A 239 1.61 -32.83 -9.26
N SER A 240 2.07 -33.49 -8.19
CA SER A 240 1.19 -34.23 -7.27
C SER A 240 0.18 -33.33 -6.53
N THR A 241 0.54 -32.07 -6.29
CA THR A 241 -0.36 -31.08 -5.69
C THR A 241 -1.40 -30.61 -6.72
N VAL A 242 -1.00 -30.42 -7.97
CA VAL A 242 -1.92 -30.08 -9.08
C VAL A 242 -2.92 -31.21 -9.34
N ALA A 243 -2.44 -32.45 -9.45
CA ALA A 243 -3.30 -33.63 -9.59
C ALA A 243 -4.29 -33.76 -8.41
N ARG A 244 -3.85 -33.45 -7.19
CA ARG A 244 -4.72 -33.42 -6.01
C ARG A 244 -5.80 -32.34 -6.11
N ILE A 245 -5.46 -31.15 -6.61
CA ILE A 245 -6.43 -30.07 -6.84
C ILE A 245 -7.50 -30.55 -7.83
N ALA A 246 -7.10 -31.11 -8.97
CA ALA A 246 -8.02 -31.65 -9.97
C ALA A 246 -8.95 -32.73 -9.38
N ALA A 247 -8.38 -33.72 -8.68
CA ALA A 247 -9.14 -34.80 -8.06
C ALA A 247 -10.13 -34.33 -6.97
N LEU A 248 -9.85 -33.21 -6.30
CA LEU A 248 -10.80 -32.59 -5.36
C LEU A 248 -11.94 -31.92 -6.11
N LEU A 249 -11.66 -31.20 -7.20
CA LEU A 249 -12.69 -30.53 -8.02
C LEU A 249 -13.64 -31.54 -8.70
N ASP A 250 -13.14 -32.72 -9.08
CA ASP A 250 -13.93 -33.79 -9.70
C ASP A 250 -15.00 -34.40 -8.78
N GLN A 251 -14.86 -34.24 -7.47
CA GLN A 251 -15.82 -34.78 -6.50
C GLN A 251 -17.15 -34.01 -6.45
N LYS A 252 -17.23 -32.85 -7.10
CA LYS A 252 -18.45 -32.02 -7.20
C LYS A 252 -19.09 -31.72 -5.84
N ASP A 253 -18.27 -31.34 -4.87
CA ASP A 253 -18.66 -31.09 -3.49
C ASP A 253 -18.04 -29.78 -2.97
N ALA A 254 -18.82 -29.03 -2.18
CA ALA A 254 -18.45 -27.69 -1.70
C ALA A 254 -17.19 -27.69 -0.84
N GLU A 255 -17.08 -28.66 0.08
CA GLU A 255 -15.91 -28.80 0.95
C GLU A 255 -14.68 -29.19 0.15
N LYS A 256 -14.85 -29.99 -0.91
CA LYS A 256 -13.76 -30.37 -1.82
C LYS A 256 -13.31 -29.19 -2.68
N THR A 257 -14.21 -28.34 -3.14
CA THR A 257 -13.84 -27.09 -3.85
C THR A 257 -13.03 -26.16 -2.93
N LEU A 258 -13.45 -25.99 -1.67
CA LEU A 258 -12.67 -25.23 -0.67
C LEU A 258 -11.32 -25.87 -0.36
N ALA A 259 -11.27 -27.20 -0.24
CA ALA A 259 -10.01 -27.92 -0.06
C ALA A 259 -9.08 -27.73 -1.26
N ALA A 260 -9.61 -27.75 -2.49
CA ALA A 260 -8.86 -27.46 -3.71
C ALA A 260 -8.31 -26.03 -3.71
N LEU A 261 -9.12 -25.05 -3.29
CA LEU A 261 -8.69 -23.65 -3.14
C LEU A 261 -7.54 -23.52 -2.13
N LYS A 262 -7.64 -24.20 -0.98
CA LYS A 262 -6.57 -24.24 0.02
C LYS A 262 -5.29 -24.89 -0.51
N GLN A 263 -5.40 -25.97 -1.29
CA GLN A 263 -4.24 -26.58 -1.95
C GLN A 263 -3.61 -25.63 -3.00
N ALA A 264 -4.42 -24.89 -3.76
CA ALA A 264 -3.94 -23.92 -4.73
C ALA A 264 -3.20 -22.73 -4.08
N HIS A 265 -3.68 -22.25 -2.92
CA HIS A 265 -2.95 -21.27 -2.10
C HIS A 265 -1.60 -21.79 -1.64
N GLU A 266 -1.55 -23.00 -1.11
CA GLU A 266 -0.30 -23.62 -0.65
C GLU A 266 0.67 -23.85 -1.81
N LEU A 267 0.16 -24.29 -2.97
CA LEU A 267 0.93 -24.43 -4.19
C LEU A 267 1.58 -23.11 -4.60
N GLN A 268 0.82 -22.00 -4.59
CA GLN A 268 1.38 -20.69 -4.90
C GLN A 268 2.53 -20.33 -3.96
N ARG A 269 2.34 -20.47 -2.64
CA ARG A 269 3.37 -20.14 -1.64
C ARG A 269 4.63 -20.97 -1.80
N ARG A 270 4.48 -22.29 -1.98
CA ARG A 270 5.61 -23.20 -2.18
C ARG A 270 6.34 -22.94 -3.49
N LEU A 271 5.63 -22.63 -4.56
CA LEU A 271 6.22 -22.24 -5.84
C LEU A 271 7.01 -20.93 -5.72
N GLU A 272 6.46 -19.93 -5.02
CA GLU A 272 7.15 -18.66 -4.75
C GLU A 272 8.42 -18.85 -3.92
N GLN A 273 8.36 -19.65 -2.84
CA GLN A 273 9.53 -19.95 -2.01
C GLN A 273 10.61 -20.69 -2.80
N ALA A 274 10.23 -21.74 -3.53
CA ALA A 274 11.16 -22.50 -4.36
C ALA A 274 11.78 -21.64 -5.48
N ALA A 275 11.00 -20.70 -6.06
CA ALA A 275 11.52 -19.75 -7.04
C ALA A 275 12.53 -18.78 -6.41
N GLU A 276 12.21 -18.20 -5.25
CA GLU A 276 13.09 -17.27 -4.56
C GLU A 276 14.42 -17.90 -4.12
N GLU A 277 14.41 -19.15 -3.69
CA GLU A 277 15.64 -19.90 -3.36
C GLU A 277 16.62 -19.99 -4.54
N GLN A 278 16.10 -19.97 -5.76
CA GLN A 278 16.87 -20.04 -7.00
C GLN A 278 17.24 -18.66 -7.56
N TYR A 279 16.69 -17.58 -7.02
CA TYR A 279 16.94 -16.26 -7.59
C TYR A 279 18.39 -15.83 -7.42
N PRO A 280 19.00 -15.27 -8.49
CA PRO A 280 20.37 -14.77 -8.43
C PRO A 280 20.47 -13.45 -7.64
N VAL A 281 19.35 -12.81 -7.31
CA VAL A 281 19.26 -11.49 -6.65
C VAL A 281 18.12 -11.48 -5.63
N PRO A 282 18.11 -10.52 -4.67
CA PRO A 282 16.99 -10.36 -3.74
C PRO A 282 15.66 -10.12 -4.46
N CYS A 283 14.56 -10.63 -3.91
CA CYS A 283 13.22 -10.24 -4.38
C CYS A 283 12.90 -8.77 -4.04
N SER A 284 11.93 -8.21 -4.77
CA SER A 284 11.41 -6.85 -4.52
C SER A 284 11.01 -6.69 -3.05
N ARG A 285 11.42 -5.58 -2.46
CA ARG A 285 11.19 -5.27 -1.05
C ARG A 285 11.27 -3.77 -0.84
N ARG A 286 10.63 -3.29 0.22
CA ARG A 286 10.79 -1.91 0.71
C ARG A 286 11.28 -1.90 2.15
N ASN A 287 11.75 -0.73 2.58
CA ASN A 287 12.24 -0.47 3.94
C ASN A 287 13.30 -1.47 4.42
N SER A 288 14.15 -1.92 3.50
CA SER A 288 15.31 -2.78 3.74
C SER A 288 16.56 -1.96 3.38
N PRO A 289 17.26 -1.39 4.37
CA PRO A 289 18.46 -0.61 4.12
C PRO A 289 19.58 -1.48 3.55
N LEU A 290 20.39 -0.87 2.68
CA LEU A 290 21.63 -1.43 2.15
C LEU A 290 22.81 -0.72 2.83
N ILE A 291 23.86 -1.46 3.20
CA ILE A 291 25.10 -0.85 3.70
C ILE A 291 26.34 -1.58 3.17
N CYS A 292 27.44 -0.85 2.96
CA CYS A 292 28.74 -1.45 2.66
C CYS A 292 29.48 -1.74 3.98
N ASP A 293 29.86 -2.99 4.21
CA ASP A 293 30.82 -3.34 5.25
C ASP A 293 32.25 -3.04 4.73
N PRO A 294 32.94 -2.02 5.25
CA PRO A 294 34.26 -1.65 4.74
C PRO A 294 35.32 -2.73 4.97
N ALA A 295 35.15 -3.62 5.94
CA ALA A 295 36.15 -4.65 6.28
C ALA A 295 36.13 -5.84 5.30
N SER A 296 34.96 -6.17 4.75
CA SER A 296 34.81 -7.22 3.73
C SER A 296 34.62 -6.66 2.32
N ARG A 297 34.32 -5.36 2.17
CA ARG A 297 33.87 -4.71 0.94
C ARG A 297 32.59 -5.34 0.35
N LEU A 298 31.82 -6.04 1.19
CA LEU A 298 30.52 -6.59 0.82
C LEU A 298 29.40 -5.63 1.20
N PHE A 299 28.41 -5.53 0.34
CA PHE A 299 27.17 -4.86 0.67
C PHE A 299 26.22 -5.84 1.35
N VAL A 300 25.66 -5.45 2.49
CA VAL A 300 24.74 -6.25 3.29
C VAL A 300 23.34 -5.66 3.17
N LEU A 301 22.36 -6.53 2.90
CA LEU A 301 20.94 -6.23 2.91
C LEU A 301 20.20 -7.28 3.76
N PHE A 302 19.26 -6.84 4.60
CA PHE A 302 18.52 -7.72 5.49
C PHE A 302 17.02 -7.44 5.45
N GLY A 303 16.22 -8.51 5.47
CA GLY A 303 14.77 -8.47 5.66
C GLY A 303 14.05 -7.52 4.71
N GLY A 304 13.03 -6.82 5.20
CA GLY A 304 12.21 -5.90 4.41
C GLY A 304 10.75 -6.30 4.34
N ASP A 305 9.94 -5.41 3.75
CA ASP A 305 8.50 -5.58 3.62
C ASP A 305 8.17 -5.88 2.15
N HIS A 306 7.52 -7.02 1.90
CA HIS A 306 6.95 -7.42 0.61
C HIS A 306 5.47 -6.98 0.47
N GLU A 307 4.95 -6.28 1.48
CA GLU A 307 3.62 -5.65 1.60
C GLU A 307 2.51 -6.59 2.06
N ASP A 308 2.58 -7.86 1.69
CA ASP A 308 1.76 -8.96 2.19
C ASP A 308 2.48 -9.84 3.24
N TYR A 309 3.82 -9.80 3.27
CA TYR A 309 4.65 -10.40 4.32
C TYR A 309 5.95 -9.65 4.60
N LEU A 310 6.54 -9.90 5.77
CA LEU A 310 7.89 -9.47 6.14
C LEU A 310 8.88 -10.61 5.98
N MET A 311 10.15 -10.30 5.71
CA MET A 311 11.24 -11.27 5.50
C MET A 311 12.37 -11.11 6.52
N ASN A 312 13.21 -12.14 6.67
CA ASN A 312 14.48 -12.09 7.43
C ASN A 312 15.68 -12.70 6.67
N ASP A 313 15.61 -12.80 5.35
CA ASP A 313 16.74 -13.22 4.54
C ASP A 313 17.88 -12.18 4.60
N THR A 314 19.13 -12.67 4.54
CA THR A 314 20.33 -11.82 4.48
C THR A 314 21.00 -12.00 3.13
N TRP A 315 21.25 -10.90 2.44
CA TRP A 315 21.88 -10.89 1.13
C TRP A 315 23.20 -10.14 1.15
N LEU A 316 24.15 -10.66 0.40
CA LEU A 316 25.49 -10.13 0.23
C LEU A 316 25.72 -9.81 -1.24
N LEU A 317 26.10 -8.57 -1.53
CA LEU A 317 26.54 -8.15 -2.85
C LEU A 317 28.06 -7.91 -2.84
N ASP A 318 28.73 -8.63 -3.73
CA ASP A 318 30.14 -8.46 -4.04
C ASP A 318 30.24 -7.71 -5.38
N LEU A 319 30.66 -6.44 -5.34
CA LEU A 319 30.80 -5.62 -6.55
C LEU A 319 31.96 -6.05 -7.45
N ASP A 320 33.00 -6.65 -6.88
CA ASP A 320 34.15 -7.13 -7.66
C ASP A 320 33.74 -8.37 -8.46
N LYS A 321 32.89 -9.24 -7.89
CA LYS A 321 32.26 -10.36 -8.60
C LYS A 321 30.99 -9.99 -9.37
N ARG A 322 30.46 -8.78 -9.17
CA ARG A 322 29.17 -8.30 -9.70
C ARG A 322 28.02 -9.27 -9.45
N ALA A 323 27.98 -9.85 -8.26
CA ALA A 323 27.04 -10.92 -7.94
C ALA A 323 26.44 -10.75 -6.55
N TRP A 324 25.14 -11.00 -6.48
CA TRP A 324 24.44 -11.23 -5.23
C TRP A 324 24.56 -12.69 -4.82
N ARG A 325 24.53 -12.93 -3.53
CA ARG A 325 24.35 -14.25 -2.95
C ARG A 325 23.60 -14.14 -1.64
N ARG A 326 22.80 -15.15 -1.34
CA ARG A 326 22.14 -15.26 -0.04
C ARG A 326 23.12 -15.81 0.99
N ALA A 327 23.21 -15.15 2.14
CA ALA A 327 24.01 -15.64 3.26
C ALA A 327 23.32 -16.84 3.92
N LYS A 328 24.09 -17.69 4.61
CA LYS A 328 23.59 -18.92 5.25
C LYS A 328 23.86 -18.95 6.76
N PRO A 329 23.31 -18.00 7.54
CA PRO A 329 23.43 -18.05 8.99
C PRO A 329 22.62 -19.23 9.56
N ASP A 330 23.06 -19.77 10.69
CA ASP A 330 22.32 -20.79 11.46
C ASP A 330 21.10 -20.20 12.19
N LYS A 331 21.17 -18.92 12.57
CA LYS A 331 20.06 -18.12 13.13
C LYS A 331 20.06 -16.71 12.57
N ALA A 332 18.88 -16.14 12.41
CA ALA A 332 18.69 -14.76 11.95
C ALA A 332 17.79 -13.98 12.92
N PRO A 333 17.86 -12.63 12.93
CA PRO A 333 16.81 -11.81 13.54
C PRO A 333 15.43 -12.17 12.94
N SER A 334 14.35 -12.01 13.71
CA SER A 334 13.00 -12.31 13.21
C SER A 334 12.59 -11.41 12.02
N PRO A 335 11.65 -11.85 11.15
CA PRO A 335 11.17 -11.04 10.03
C PRO A 335 10.71 -9.64 10.44
N ARG A 336 11.24 -8.62 9.74
CA ARG A 336 11.01 -7.20 10.06
C ARG A 336 11.37 -6.28 8.89
N ALA A 337 10.88 -5.06 8.95
CA ALA A 337 11.26 -3.98 8.05
C ALA A 337 11.46 -2.67 8.82
N GLY A 338 12.00 -1.64 8.17
CA GLY A 338 12.17 -0.31 8.76
C GLY A 338 13.22 -0.22 9.87
N HIS A 339 14.11 -1.20 9.95
CA HIS A 339 15.24 -1.23 10.87
C HIS A 339 16.39 -0.36 10.35
N ALA A 340 17.29 0.06 11.23
CA ALA A 340 18.56 0.65 10.81
C ALA A 340 19.60 -0.45 10.55
N LEU A 341 20.50 -0.19 9.60
CA LEU A 341 21.65 -1.04 9.30
C LEU A 341 22.89 -0.14 9.13
N VAL A 342 23.91 -0.35 9.96
CA VAL A 342 25.08 0.55 10.03
C VAL A 342 26.39 -0.24 10.10
N PRO A 343 27.46 0.21 9.45
CA PRO A 343 28.75 -0.45 9.54
C PRO A 343 29.41 -0.10 10.87
N LEU A 344 30.08 -1.06 11.48
CA LEU A 344 30.88 -0.90 12.67
C LEU A 344 32.36 -1.08 12.29
N PRO A 345 33.06 0.01 11.89
CA PRO A 345 34.37 -0.08 11.25
C PRO A 345 35.49 -0.57 12.19
N LYS A 346 35.38 -0.41 13.51
CA LYS A 346 36.40 -0.90 14.46
C LYS A 346 36.22 -2.38 14.76
N CYS A 347 34.99 -2.86 14.93
CA CYS A 347 34.74 -4.28 15.19
C CYS A 347 34.59 -5.12 13.91
N GLY A 348 34.49 -4.50 12.72
CA GLY A 348 34.38 -5.20 11.44
C GLY A 348 33.07 -5.97 11.28
N ARG A 349 31.96 -5.40 11.77
CA ARG A 349 30.62 -6.00 11.71
C ARG A 349 29.60 -4.99 11.21
N VAL A 350 28.37 -5.45 10.97
CA VAL A 350 27.23 -4.59 10.66
C VAL A 350 26.22 -4.68 11.80
N ALA A 351 25.80 -3.54 12.36
CA ALA A 351 24.75 -3.49 13.36
C ALA A 351 23.38 -3.32 12.70
N LEU A 352 22.40 -4.12 13.17
CA LEU A 352 20.99 -3.98 12.90
C LEU A 352 20.27 -3.54 14.17
N TYR A 353 19.50 -2.45 14.09
CA TYR A 353 18.75 -1.92 15.22
C TYR A 353 17.27 -1.73 14.88
N GLU A 354 16.40 -2.27 15.73
CA GLU A 354 14.94 -2.13 15.67
C GLU A 354 14.28 -2.68 14.40
N GLY A 355 13.16 -2.07 14.01
CA GLY A 355 12.24 -2.46 12.95
C GLY A 355 10.80 -2.50 13.46
N TYR A 356 9.87 -2.79 12.55
CA TYR A 356 8.47 -3.03 12.86
C TYR A 356 8.01 -4.40 12.33
N ILE A 357 6.89 -4.84 12.90
CA ILE A 357 6.05 -5.90 12.36
C ILE A 357 4.75 -5.32 11.79
N GLN A 358 4.10 -6.05 10.89
CA GLN A 358 2.79 -5.66 10.38
C GLN A 358 1.70 -5.93 11.43
N SER A 359 0.74 -5.02 11.54
CA SER A 359 -0.42 -5.17 12.43
C SER A 359 -1.56 -5.91 11.72
N SER A 360 -2.22 -6.82 12.43
CA SER A 360 -3.49 -7.44 12.03
C SER A 360 -4.68 -6.90 12.84
N SER A 361 -4.53 -5.75 13.54
CA SER A 361 -5.64 -5.11 14.24
C SER A 361 -6.67 -4.58 13.23
N THR A 362 -7.94 -4.84 13.56
CA THR A 362 -9.10 -4.40 12.79
C THR A 362 -9.75 -3.14 13.36
N ASP A 363 -9.22 -2.55 14.44
CA ASP A 363 -9.82 -1.35 15.03
C ASP A 363 -9.87 -0.21 14.01
N TYR A 364 -10.94 0.60 14.02
CA TYR A 364 -11.03 1.74 13.12
C TYR A 364 -9.85 2.71 13.37
N GLY A 365 -9.15 3.10 12.29
CA GLY A 365 -7.94 3.92 12.37
C GLY A 365 -6.70 3.20 12.95
N ALA A 366 -6.71 1.88 13.13
CA ALA A 366 -5.55 1.13 13.61
C ALA A 366 -4.29 1.39 12.74
N PRO A 367 -3.09 1.46 13.32
CA PRO A 367 -1.84 1.57 12.55
C PRO A 367 -1.55 0.31 11.72
N PRO A 368 -0.90 0.41 10.55
CA PRO A 368 -0.56 -0.76 9.72
C PRO A 368 0.59 -1.59 10.27
N TYR A 369 1.28 -1.07 11.28
CA TYR A 369 2.50 -1.62 11.83
C TYR A 369 2.53 -1.44 13.36
N ALA A 370 3.31 -2.28 14.01
CA ALA A 370 3.63 -2.18 15.42
C ALA A 370 5.15 -2.20 15.60
N PRO A 371 5.70 -1.40 16.54
CA PRO A 371 7.11 -1.52 16.91
C PRO A 371 7.46 -2.96 17.31
N LEU A 372 8.65 -3.41 16.95
CA LEU A 372 9.14 -4.71 17.36
C LEU A 372 9.25 -4.80 18.89
N ALA A 373 8.81 -5.92 19.47
CA ALA A 373 8.92 -6.20 20.90
C ALA A 373 9.53 -7.59 21.14
N PRO A 374 10.60 -7.73 21.95
CA PRO A 374 11.42 -6.64 22.49
C PRO A 374 12.19 -5.89 21.40
N ARG A 375 12.68 -4.72 21.76
CA ARG A 375 13.65 -3.92 21.01
C ARG A 375 15.00 -4.62 21.00
N GLN A 376 15.73 -4.58 19.89
CA GLN A 376 16.89 -5.46 19.67
C GLN A 376 18.02 -4.77 18.90
N LEU A 377 19.26 -5.09 19.30
CA LEU A 377 20.49 -4.77 18.58
C LEU A 377 21.21 -6.08 18.20
N TRP A 378 21.33 -6.34 16.90
CA TRP A 378 22.00 -7.50 16.34
C TRP A 378 23.28 -7.09 15.61
N LEU A 379 24.32 -7.94 15.63
CA LEU A 379 25.57 -7.75 14.91
C LEU A 379 25.75 -8.87 13.89
N PHE A 380 26.00 -8.51 12.64
CA PHE A 380 26.31 -9.44 11.56
C PHE A 380 27.80 -9.43 11.24
N ASP A 381 28.39 -10.61 11.23
CA ASP A 381 29.73 -10.84 10.67
C ASP A 381 29.57 -11.36 9.24
N ALA A 382 29.95 -10.54 8.25
CA ALA A 382 29.79 -10.87 6.84
C ALA A 382 30.76 -11.97 6.37
N LYS A 383 31.90 -12.16 7.05
CA LYS A 383 32.87 -13.21 6.72
C LYS A 383 32.44 -14.56 7.31
N ALA A 384 31.93 -14.55 8.54
CA ALA A 384 31.40 -15.75 9.19
C ALA A 384 29.96 -16.07 8.79
N GLU A 385 29.26 -15.14 8.14
CA GLU A 385 27.84 -15.20 7.81
C GLU A 385 26.98 -15.52 9.02
N ARG A 386 27.24 -14.83 10.14
CA ARG A 386 26.64 -15.14 11.44
C ARG A 386 26.05 -13.90 12.08
N TRP A 387 24.82 -14.04 12.57
CA TRP A 387 24.18 -13.05 13.43
C TRP A 387 24.39 -13.38 14.91
N ASP A 388 24.75 -12.37 15.68
CA ASP A 388 24.84 -12.38 17.14
C ASP A 388 23.92 -11.30 17.72
N LEU A 389 23.25 -11.61 18.82
CA LEU A 389 22.52 -10.59 19.58
C LEU A 389 23.50 -9.86 20.49
N ALA A 390 23.55 -8.53 20.41
CA ALA A 390 24.35 -7.71 21.32
C ALA A 390 23.54 -7.27 22.55
N ALA A 391 22.27 -6.90 22.35
CA ALA A 391 21.37 -6.52 23.43
C ALA A 391 19.90 -6.58 23.02
N SER A 392 19.03 -6.70 24.02
CA SER A 392 17.59 -6.49 23.85
C SER A 392 17.00 -5.71 25.03
N TRP A 393 15.93 -4.95 24.77
CA TRP A 393 15.25 -4.13 25.77
C TRP A 393 13.74 -4.26 25.61
N PRO A 394 12.95 -4.11 26.68
CA PRO A 394 11.50 -3.99 26.52
C PRO A 394 11.14 -2.76 25.69
N LEU A 395 9.92 -2.77 25.14
CA LEU A 395 9.31 -1.52 24.67
C LEU A 395 9.23 -0.55 25.85
N PRO A 396 9.52 0.74 25.64
CA PRO A 396 9.37 1.73 26.71
C PRO A 396 7.93 1.76 27.20
N ILE A 397 7.75 2.12 28.47
CA ILE A 397 6.44 2.49 29.02
C ILE A 397 6.14 3.93 28.57
N LYS A 398 4.87 4.26 28.32
CA LYS A 398 4.46 5.60 27.91
C LYS A 398 5.11 6.65 28.83
N ASP A 399 5.73 7.66 28.24
CA ASP A 399 6.43 8.76 28.92
C ASP A 399 7.75 8.39 29.66
N ASP A 400 8.21 7.14 29.55
CA ASP A 400 9.54 6.74 30.03
C ASP A 400 10.64 7.40 29.19
N ALA A 401 11.35 8.35 29.82
CA ALA A 401 12.42 9.10 29.20
C ALA A 401 13.81 8.47 29.37
N SER A 402 13.93 7.32 30.04
CA SER A 402 15.21 6.67 30.36
C SER A 402 15.81 5.86 29.21
N THR A 403 15.03 5.62 28.16
CA THR A 403 15.43 4.86 26.97
C THR A 403 14.95 5.57 25.69
N PRO A 404 15.57 5.31 24.53
CA PRO A 404 15.00 5.73 23.25
C PRO A 404 13.54 5.27 23.11
N GLY A 405 12.71 6.12 22.49
CA GLY A 405 11.35 5.75 22.09
C GLY A 405 11.34 4.70 20.95
N PRO A 406 10.17 4.15 20.60
CA PRO A 406 10.04 3.33 19.40
C PRO A 406 10.33 4.16 18.13
N LEU A 407 11.07 3.58 17.19
CA LEU A 407 11.52 4.20 15.93
C LEU A 407 11.24 3.27 14.75
N GLY A 408 11.57 3.71 13.53
CA GLY A 408 11.38 2.90 12.32
C GLY A 408 9.91 2.79 11.93
N ILE A 409 9.15 3.87 12.07
CA ILE A 409 7.70 3.89 11.87
C ILE A 409 7.29 5.13 11.06
N PHE A 410 6.08 5.17 10.51
CA PHE A 410 5.66 6.25 9.62
C PHE A 410 5.02 7.41 10.37
N ASP A 411 5.19 8.61 9.85
CA ASP A 411 4.74 9.88 10.42
C ASP A 411 3.77 10.62 9.49
N GLY A 412 2.86 11.38 10.09
CA GLY A 412 1.83 12.18 9.40
C GLY A 412 0.47 11.47 9.23
N TYR A 413 -0.59 12.27 9.08
CA TYR A 413 -1.98 11.80 8.91
C TYR A 413 -2.14 10.77 7.79
N SER A 414 -1.47 10.99 6.67
CA SER A 414 -1.38 10.07 5.53
C SER A 414 -0.18 9.12 5.60
N SER A 415 0.65 9.19 6.64
CA SER A 415 1.92 8.46 6.75
C SER A 415 2.91 8.77 5.62
N ASP A 416 2.90 10.02 5.14
CA ASP A 416 3.73 10.49 4.01
C ASP A 416 5.23 10.36 4.26
N ARG A 417 5.65 10.27 5.53
CA ARG A 417 7.06 10.28 5.93
C ARG A 417 7.43 9.04 6.71
N PHE A 418 8.19 8.15 6.11
CA PHE A 418 8.79 7.05 6.85
C PHE A 418 9.93 7.59 7.73
N CYS A 419 9.93 7.31 9.04
CA CYS A 419 10.98 7.75 9.95
C CYS A 419 11.90 6.55 10.30
N PRO A 420 12.96 6.28 9.51
CA PRO A 420 13.94 5.27 9.87
C PRO A 420 14.64 5.64 11.19
N PRO A 421 15.18 4.67 11.94
CA PRO A 421 16.07 5.00 13.05
C PRO A 421 17.33 5.64 12.46
N ALA A 422 17.47 6.97 12.62
CA ALA A 422 18.62 7.72 12.13
C ALA A 422 19.85 7.40 13.00
N LEU A 423 20.52 6.31 12.66
CA LEU A 423 21.61 5.69 13.41
C LEU A 423 22.90 5.76 12.58
N ALA A 424 24.02 6.05 13.22
CA ALA A 424 25.35 5.93 12.64
C ALA A 424 26.37 5.50 13.71
N ALA A 425 27.53 5.00 13.27
CA ALA A 425 28.62 4.61 14.16
C ALA A 425 29.80 5.59 14.04
N VAL A 426 30.48 5.83 15.16
CA VAL A 426 31.78 6.51 15.25
C VAL A 426 32.79 5.59 15.92
N GLY A 427 34.06 5.64 15.51
CA GLY A 427 35.11 4.89 16.18
C GLY A 427 35.29 5.40 17.61
N GLY A 428 35.41 4.51 18.60
CA GLY A 428 35.29 4.82 20.04
C GLY A 428 36.20 5.90 20.65
N GLY A 429 37.14 6.48 19.90
CA GLY A 429 38.00 7.58 20.35
C GLY A 429 37.49 9.00 20.08
N SER A 430 36.37 9.17 19.36
CA SER A 430 35.90 10.50 18.91
C SER A 430 34.59 10.98 19.55
N ALA A 431 34.05 10.30 20.55
CA ALA A 431 32.78 10.63 21.22
C ALA A 431 33.03 11.00 22.70
N PRO A 432 32.07 11.64 23.41
CA PRO A 432 32.27 12.03 24.80
C PRO A 432 32.36 10.75 25.62
N ARG A 433 33.38 10.65 26.48
CA ARG A 433 33.44 9.58 27.48
C ARG A 433 32.24 9.71 28.41
N ASP A 434 31.43 8.66 28.52
CA ASP A 434 30.55 8.53 29.68
C ASP A 434 31.47 8.37 30.89
N PRO A 435 31.29 9.11 31.99
CA PRO A 435 32.10 8.95 33.20
C PRO A 435 32.08 7.52 33.78
N ARG A 436 31.14 6.68 33.33
CA ARG A 436 31.03 5.26 33.66
C ARG A 436 31.84 4.35 32.74
N ASP A 437 32.19 4.81 31.54
CA ASP A 437 33.05 4.07 30.61
C ASP A 437 34.45 3.91 31.23
N GLY A 438 34.78 2.72 31.75
CA GLY A 438 36.11 2.40 32.29
C GLY A 438 37.25 2.48 31.26
N ASP A 439 38.31 1.67 31.44
CA ASP A 439 39.38 1.57 30.42
C ASP A 439 38.87 0.86 29.15
N VAL A 440 38.27 1.64 28.25
CA VAL A 440 37.69 1.18 26.98
C VAL A 440 38.80 0.69 26.04
N PRO A 441 38.72 -0.56 25.53
CA PRO A 441 39.65 -1.04 24.50
C PRO A 441 39.50 -0.21 23.20
N PRO A 442 40.61 0.09 22.50
CA PRO A 442 40.63 0.89 21.26
C PRO A 442 39.88 0.26 20.06
N THR A 443 39.24 -0.90 20.25
CA THR A 443 38.58 -1.74 19.23
C THR A 443 37.05 -1.64 19.23
N THR A 444 36.46 -0.70 19.97
CA THR A 444 35.01 -0.61 20.15
C THR A 444 34.39 0.55 19.34
N ASP A 445 33.26 0.29 18.69
CA ASP A 445 32.48 1.31 17.96
C ASP A 445 31.38 1.86 18.86
N ARG A 446 31.07 3.15 18.70
CA ARG A 446 29.98 3.81 19.42
C ARG A 446 28.88 4.18 18.45
N LEU A 447 27.67 3.74 18.76
CA LEU A 447 26.46 4.11 18.04
C LEU A 447 25.95 5.46 18.54
N ILE A 448 25.50 6.29 17.61
CA ILE A 448 24.77 7.52 17.86
C ILE A 448 23.44 7.44 17.12
N LEU A 449 22.36 7.69 17.86
CA LEU A 449 20.99 7.66 17.37
C LEU A 449 20.35 9.04 17.53
N ALA A 450 20.03 9.68 16.40
CA ALA A 450 19.23 10.90 16.37
C ALA A 450 17.73 10.52 16.33
N ALA A 451 17.19 10.16 17.49
CA ALA A 451 15.82 9.69 17.62
C ALA A 451 14.82 10.84 17.42
N HIS A 452 13.75 10.56 16.69
CA HIS A 452 12.54 11.40 16.67
C HIS A 452 11.31 10.49 16.71
N PRO A 453 10.85 10.10 17.91
CA PRO A 453 9.62 9.33 18.03
C PRO A 453 8.44 10.19 17.55
N LEU A 454 7.50 9.56 16.85
CA LEU A 454 6.43 10.17 16.05
C LEU A 454 5.64 11.29 16.75
N THR A 455 4.99 12.14 15.96
CA THR A 455 4.00 13.12 16.43
C THR A 455 2.68 12.95 15.68
N LEU A 456 2.04 11.79 15.82
CA LEU A 456 0.67 11.56 15.31
C LEU A 456 -0.38 11.90 16.37
N TRP A 457 -1.52 12.43 15.97
CA TRP A 457 -2.59 12.84 16.90
C TRP A 457 -3.28 11.65 17.60
N PHE A 458 -3.29 10.47 16.98
CA PHE A 458 -3.80 9.22 17.58
C PHE A 458 -2.69 8.34 18.17
N TRP A 459 -1.41 8.61 17.88
CA TRP A 459 -0.31 7.87 18.48
C TRP A 459 0.02 8.44 19.85
N ARG A 460 0.18 7.54 20.82
CA ARG A 460 0.24 7.89 22.26
C ARG A 460 1.57 8.49 22.71
N TRP A 461 2.54 8.65 21.82
CA TRP A 461 3.91 9.04 22.15
C TRP A 461 4.23 10.38 21.52
N ARG A 462 4.34 11.45 22.31
CA ARG A 462 4.85 12.75 21.85
C ARG A 462 6.12 13.05 22.64
N ARG A 463 7.29 12.79 22.06
CA ARG A 463 8.57 13.21 22.65
C ARG A 463 9.28 14.14 21.67
N PRO A 464 10.06 15.12 22.15
CA PRO A 464 10.93 15.91 21.29
C PRO A 464 11.95 15.00 20.60
N ALA A 465 12.68 15.53 19.61
CA ALA A 465 13.84 14.80 19.11
C ALA A 465 14.91 14.71 20.22
N GLU A 466 15.66 13.61 20.19
CA GLU A 466 16.62 13.25 21.22
C GLU A 466 17.85 12.63 20.58
N THR A 467 19.01 12.87 21.17
CA THR A 467 20.24 12.16 20.81
C THR A 467 20.58 11.11 21.86
N TRP A 468 20.87 9.90 21.39
CA TRP A 468 21.25 8.77 22.24
C TRP A 468 22.57 8.18 21.77
N THR A 469 23.32 7.60 22.71
CA THR A 469 24.57 6.90 22.42
C THR A 469 24.62 5.53 23.08
N LEU A 470 25.30 4.58 22.43
CA LEU A 470 25.56 3.25 22.96
C LEU A 470 26.95 2.80 22.54
N GLN A 471 27.77 2.38 23.51
CA GLN A 471 29.06 1.75 23.24
C GLN A 471 28.82 0.27 22.91
N VAL A 472 29.25 -0.18 21.73
CA VAL A 472 29.13 -1.58 21.32
C VAL A 472 30.34 -2.35 21.83
N ASP A 473 30.10 -3.35 22.67
CA ASP A 473 31.10 -4.32 23.11
C ASP A 473 30.86 -5.66 22.38
N PRO A 474 31.62 -5.95 21.31
CA PRO A 474 31.48 -7.20 20.55
C PRO A 474 31.97 -8.43 21.32
N THR A 475 32.59 -8.28 22.49
CA THR A 475 33.02 -9.39 23.36
C THR A 475 31.95 -9.80 24.36
N ARG A 476 30.93 -8.95 24.57
CA ARG A 476 29.81 -9.19 25.49
C ARG A 476 28.51 -9.32 24.71
N LEU A 477 28.39 -10.45 24.00
CA LEU A 477 27.21 -10.81 23.22
C LEU A 477 26.23 -11.63 24.07
N ASP A 478 24.94 -11.49 23.79
CA ASP A 478 23.85 -12.21 24.47
C ASP A 478 23.55 -13.53 23.74
N ALA A 479 24.31 -14.57 24.08
CA ALA A 479 24.13 -15.89 23.47
C ALA A 479 22.77 -16.53 23.82
N GLU A 480 22.27 -16.36 25.05
CA GLU A 480 20.97 -16.90 25.44
C GLU A 480 19.83 -16.18 24.71
N GLY A 481 19.88 -14.85 24.65
CA GLY A 481 18.93 -14.05 23.90
C GLY A 481 18.99 -14.31 22.40
N ARG A 482 20.16 -14.54 21.82
CA ARG A 482 20.31 -15.00 20.43
C ARG A 482 19.52 -16.29 20.20
N GLU A 483 19.63 -17.25 21.11
CA GLU A 483 18.92 -18.52 20.97
C GLU A 483 17.40 -18.35 21.12
N LYS A 484 16.97 -17.47 22.02
CA LYS A 484 15.55 -17.22 22.32
C LYS A 484 14.84 -16.34 21.29
N LEU A 485 15.52 -15.32 20.76
CA LEU A 485 14.94 -14.29 19.88
C LEU A 485 15.32 -14.50 18.40
N GLY A 486 16.37 -15.26 18.13
CA GLY A 486 16.76 -15.64 16.78
C GLY A 486 15.83 -16.72 16.23
N THR A 487 15.46 -16.56 14.96
CA THR A 487 14.59 -17.50 14.24
C THR A 487 15.35 -18.18 13.10
N GLN A 488 14.69 -19.09 12.38
CA GLN A 488 15.31 -19.70 11.21
C GLN A 488 15.50 -18.62 10.12
N PRO A 489 16.61 -18.68 9.35
CA PRO A 489 16.79 -17.76 8.23
C PRO A 489 15.76 -18.01 7.13
N ASN A 490 15.46 -16.97 6.36
CA ASN A 490 14.57 -17.02 5.18
C ASN A 490 13.10 -17.32 5.51
N GLU A 491 12.67 -17.05 6.74
CA GLU A 491 11.28 -17.09 7.14
C GLU A 491 10.51 -15.85 6.65
N ARG A 492 9.19 -16.03 6.54
CA ARG A 492 8.24 -14.97 6.22
C ARG A 492 7.22 -14.81 7.34
N LEU A 493 6.90 -13.58 7.70
CA LEU A 493 5.84 -13.25 8.66
C LEU A 493 4.67 -12.59 7.94
N TYR A 494 3.52 -13.27 7.95
CA TYR A 494 2.28 -12.83 7.30
C TYR A 494 1.32 -12.17 8.29
N ARG A 495 0.44 -11.30 7.78
CA ARG A 495 -0.76 -10.89 8.53
C ARG A 495 -1.71 -12.07 8.73
N THR A 496 -2.69 -11.87 9.60
CA THR A 496 -3.71 -12.88 9.95
C THR A 496 -5.11 -12.28 9.96
N GLY A 497 -6.13 -13.11 10.18
CA GLY A 497 -7.51 -12.64 10.29
C GLY A 497 -8.03 -12.03 8.97
N PRO A 498 -8.79 -10.93 9.00
CA PRO A 498 -9.39 -10.34 7.80
C PRO A 498 -8.40 -9.84 6.73
N PHE A 499 -7.09 -9.88 7.00
CA PHE A 499 -6.05 -9.47 6.06
C PHE A 499 -5.61 -10.57 5.09
N VAL A 500 -6.00 -11.81 5.34
CA VAL A 500 -5.74 -12.94 4.44
C VAL A 500 -7.02 -13.31 3.69
N ALA A 501 -6.92 -13.61 2.39
CA ALA A 501 -8.09 -13.91 1.55
C ALA A 501 -8.88 -15.12 2.09
N ALA A 502 -8.16 -16.11 2.65
CA ALA A 502 -8.73 -17.29 3.28
C ALA A 502 -9.65 -16.98 4.47
N PHE A 503 -9.67 -15.75 4.99
CA PHE A 503 -10.62 -15.34 6.02
C PHE A 503 -12.06 -15.59 5.59
N CYS A 504 -12.42 -15.30 4.33
CA CYS A 504 -13.79 -15.44 3.81
C CYS A 504 -14.09 -16.84 3.27
N GLU A 505 -13.07 -17.68 3.10
CA GLU A 505 -13.14 -19.01 2.46
C GLU A 505 -13.56 -20.07 3.51
N VAL A 506 -14.80 -19.98 4.00
CA VAL A 506 -15.34 -20.83 5.08
C VAL A 506 -16.47 -21.74 4.60
N PRO A 507 -16.64 -22.94 5.18
CA PRO A 507 -17.71 -23.86 4.80
C PRO A 507 -19.11 -23.40 5.23
N ASP A 508 -19.21 -22.43 6.15
CA ASP A 508 -20.48 -21.90 6.65
C ASP A 508 -21.41 -21.45 5.50
N GLU A 509 -22.66 -21.94 5.54
CA GLU A 509 -23.66 -21.58 4.55
C GLU A 509 -24.21 -20.17 4.81
N PRO A 510 -24.27 -19.31 3.78
CA PRO A 510 -24.90 -18.00 3.86
C PRO A 510 -26.41 -18.15 4.07
N LYS A 511 -27.02 -17.17 4.76
CA LYS A 511 -28.47 -17.11 4.87
C LYS A 511 -29.10 -16.83 3.49
N PRO A 512 -30.28 -17.40 3.18
CA PRO A 512 -30.95 -17.11 1.92
C PRO A 512 -31.19 -15.61 1.72
N VAL A 513 -30.76 -15.08 0.56
CA VAL A 513 -30.85 -13.65 0.24
C VAL A 513 -32.29 -13.16 -0.01
N GLY A 514 -33.20 -14.05 -0.43
CA GLY A 514 -34.62 -13.74 -0.58
C GLY A 514 -34.98 -12.80 -1.73
N LEU A 515 -34.18 -12.74 -2.81
CA LEU A 515 -34.37 -11.79 -3.92
C LEU A 515 -35.73 -11.94 -4.63
N ASP A 516 -36.26 -13.17 -4.74
CA ASP A 516 -37.55 -13.42 -5.39
C ASP A 516 -38.77 -12.95 -4.57
N ALA A 517 -38.57 -12.73 -3.26
CA ALA A 517 -39.61 -12.33 -2.32
C ALA A 517 -39.59 -10.81 -2.03
N LEU A 518 -38.78 -10.04 -2.77
CA LEU A 518 -38.68 -8.60 -2.56
C LEU A 518 -40.01 -7.90 -2.87
N PRO A 519 -40.53 -7.06 -1.95
CA PRO A 519 -41.67 -6.21 -2.23
C PRO A 519 -41.34 -5.22 -3.34
N ASP A 520 -42.34 -4.92 -4.16
CA ASP A 520 -42.20 -3.93 -5.22
C ASP A 520 -41.84 -2.55 -4.64
N ASN A 521 -40.83 -1.93 -5.24
CA ASN A 521 -40.39 -0.56 -4.95
C ASN A 521 -40.11 -0.32 -3.47
N GLN A 522 -39.50 -1.26 -2.77
CA GLN A 522 -39.05 -1.11 -1.39
C GLN A 522 -37.61 -1.64 -1.26
N TRP A 523 -36.76 -0.86 -0.60
CA TRP A 523 -35.42 -1.27 -0.26
C TRP A 523 -35.42 -2.26 0.90
N VAL A 524 -34.74 -3.39 0.72
CA VAL A 524 -34.59 -4.44 1.73
C VAL A 524 -33.11 -4.68 1.99
N ARG A 525 -32.69 -4.60 3.26
CA ARG A 525 -31.35 -5.02 3.70
C ARG A 525 -31.26 -6.54 3.57
N LEU A 526 -30.30 -7.01 2.80
CA LEU A 526 -30.04 -8.43 2.66
C LEU A 526 -29.27 -8.97 3.87
N PRO A 527 -29.31 -10.29 4.13
CA PRO A 527 -28.54 -10.90 5.21
C PRO A 527 -27.03 -10.69 5.06
N ASP A 528 -26.34 -10.55 6.19
CA ASP A 528 -24.88 -10.46 6.21
C ASP A 528 -24.23 -11.79 5.77
N PRO A 529 -23.09 -11.75 5.07
CA PRO A 529 -22.34 -12.94 4.68
C PRO A 529 -21.78 -13.65 5.93
N PRO A 530 -21.44 -14.96 5.86
CA PRO A 530 -20.86 -15.70 6.98
C PRO A 530 -19.61 -15.04 7.57
N ARG A 531 -18.76 -14.47 6.71
CA ARG A 531 -17.63 -13.63 7.09
C ARG A 531 -17.51 -12.44 6.15
N ASN A 532 -17.12 -11.30 6.70
CA ASN A 532 -17.03 -10.03 5.97
C ASN A 532 -15.67 -9.36 6.24
N PRO A 533 -14.83 -9.15 5.21
CA PRO A 533 -13.51 -8.54 5.37
C PRO A 533 -13.56 -7.01 5.44
N CYS A 534 -14.69 -6.38 5.08
CA CYS A 534 -14.86 -4.93 4.99
C CYS A 534 -15.26 -4.31 6.34
N GLN A 535 -14.46 -4.53 7.39
CA GLN A 535 -14.76 -4.10 8.75
C GLN A 535 -13.63 -3.29 9.39
N GLY A 536 -14.01 -2.38 10.31
CA GLY A 536 -13.10 -1.48 11.02
C GLY A 536 -12.11 -0.76 10.09
N CYS A 537 -10.80 -0.92 10.29
CA CYS A 537 -9.81 -0.28 9.40
C CYS A 537 -9.80 -0.81 7.97
N ARG A 538 -10.48 -1.92 7.66
CA ARG A 538 -10.58 -2.47 6.29
C ARG A 538 -11.91 -2.12 5.60
N GLN A 539 -12.72 -1.26 6.20
CA GLN A 539 -13.88 -0.69 5.51
C GLN A 539 -13.45 0.01 4.22
N ARG A 540 -14.35 0.07 3.24
CA ARG A 540 -14.09 0.68 1.92
C ARG A 540 -14.62 2.11 1.87
N ASP A 541 -14.44 2.83 2.98
CA ASP A 541 -14.88 4.21 3.14
C ASP A 541 -14.40 5.05 1.95
N TRP A 542 -15.20 6.04 1.59
CA TRP A 542 -14.90 6.93 0.46
C TRP A 542 -14.64 6.19 -0.87
N GLY A 543 -15.34 5.07 -1.10
CA GLY A 543 -15.35 4.31 -2.35
C GLY A 543 -16.74 4.16 -2.96
N THR A 544 -16.77 3.65 -4.19
CA THR A 544 -17.99 3.18 -4.88
C THR A 544 -17.92 1.67 -5.15
N CYS A 545 -18.89 1.10 -5.86
CA CYS A 545 -18.87 -0.27 -6.40
C CYS A 545 -19.49 -0.33 -7.80
N VAL A 546 -19.14 -1.36 -8.57
CA VAL A 546 -19.58 -1.52 -9.97
C VAL A 546 -20.15 -2.91 -10.22
N TRP A 547 -21.06 -3.01 -11.19
CA TRP A 547 -21.77 -4.25 -11.51
C TRP A 547 -21.02 -4.99 -12.62
N ASP A 548 -20.51 -6.18 -12.31
CA ASP A 548 -19.99 -7.10 -13.32
C ASP A 548 -21.16 -7.94 -13.85
N SER A 549 -21.67 -7.51 -15.01
CA SER A 549 -22.83 -8.10 -15.67
C SER A 549 -22.57 -9.46 -16.30
N ASP A 550 -21.32 -9.83 -16.56
CA ASP A 550 -20.99 -11.15 -17.11
C ASP A 550 -21.00 -12.24 -16.03
N ARG A 551 -20.80 -11.85 -14.77
CA ARG A 551 -20.64 -12.80 -13.65
C ARG A 551 -21.69 -12.66 -12.56
N ASP A 552 -22.63 -11.72 -12.72
CA ASP A 552 -23.67 -11.40 -11.72
C ASP A 552 -23.04 -11.15 -10.34
N GLN A 553 -22.16 -10.16 -10.25
CA GLN A 553 -21.47 -9.84 -8.99
C GLN A 553 -21.26 -8.33 -8.82
N ILE A 554 -21.14 -7.91 -7.56
CA ILE A 554 -20.74 -6.57 -7.17
C ILE A 554 -19.22 -6.57 -6.93
N LEU A 555 -18.52 -5.63 -7.54
CA LEU A 555 -17.10 -5.37 -7.31
C LEU A 555 -16.94 -4.08 -6.50
N LEU A 556 -16.27 -4.16 -5.35
CA LEU A 556 -16.05 -3.05 -4.44
C LEU A 556 -14.54 -2.81 -4.25
N TRP A 557 -14.07 -1.66 -4.72
CA TRP A 557 -12.70 -1.18 -4.53
C TRP A 557 -12.73 0.26 -4.00
N GLY A 558 -12.35 0.43 -2.73
CA GLY A 558 -12.47 1.70 -2.01
C GLY A 558 -11.54 1.75 -0.81
N GLY A 559 -11.74 2.73 0.07
CA GLY A 559 -10.87 3.01 1.21
C GLY A 559 -10.05 4.27 0.97
N GLY A 560 -8.85 4.31 1.55
CA GLY A 560 -8.01 5.49 1.46
C GLY A 560 -8.16 6.33 2.71
N HIS A 561 -9.26 7.04 2.92
CA HIS A 561 -9.40 8.10 3.94
C HIS A 561 -9.88 7.60 5.31
N CYS A 562 -9.02 7.69 6.33
CA CYS A 562 -9.19 7.19 7.71
C CYS A 562 -9.21 5.67 7.88
N VAL A 563 -9.12 4.92 6.78
CA VAL A 563 -9.10 3.46 6.72
C VAL A 563 -7.92 2.98 5.86
N ARG A 564 -7.71 1.67 5.75
CA ARG A 564 -6.66 1.08 4.93
C ARG A 564 -6.89 1.36 3.46
N SER A 565 -5.80 1.66 2.76
CA SER A 565 -5.78 1.91 1.33
C SER A 565 -5.49 0.62 0.55
N ALA A 566 -6.38 -0.37 0.63
CA ALA A 566 -6.11 -1.70 0.04
C ALA A 566 -6.07 -1.66 -1.49
N SER A 567 -5.18 -2.46 -2.10
CA SER A 567 -5.27 -2.75 -3.53
C SER A 567 -6.36 -3.79 -3.85
N VAL A 568 -6.79 -4.54 -2.83
CA VAL A 568 -7.71 -5.68 -2.93
C VAL A 568 -9.13 -5.25 -3.27
N VAL A 569 -9.66 -5.79 -4.36
CA VAL A 569 -11.07 -5.69 -4.75
C VAL A 569 -11.88 -6.75 -4.01
N ALA A 570 -12.96 -6.33 -3.36
CA ALA A 570 -13.93 -7.23 -2.74
C ALA A 570 -15.02 -7.61 -3.76
N HIS A 571 -15.43 -8.87 -3.74
CA HIS A 571 -16.44 -9.44 -4.63
C HIS A 571 -17.61 -9.94 -3.81
N TRP A 572 -18.83 -9.51 -4.14
CA TRP A 572 -20.04 -10.02 -3.50
C TRP A 572 -20.99 -10.62 -4.54
N SER A 573 -21.52 -11.80 -4.26
CA SER A 573 -22.46 -12.48 -5.14
C SER A 573 -23.88 -12.41 -4.59
N PRO A 574 -24.85 -11.86 -5.34
CA PRO A 574 -26.27 -11.92 -4.99
C PRO A 574 -26.83 -13.34 -5.04
N ALA A 575 -26.26 -14.24 -5.84
CA ALA A 575 -26.76 -15.61 -5.93
C ALA A 575 -26.51 -16.37 -4.63
N SER A 576 -25.29 -16.30 -4.09
CA SER A 576 -24.93 -17.02 -2.88
C SER A 576 -25.05 -16.18 -1.60
N GLY A 577 -24.96 -14.86 -1.67
CA GLY A 577 -24.83 -13.99 -0.50
C GLY A 577 -23.43 -14.01 0.15
N ARG A 578 -22.42 -14.60 -0.50
CA ARG A 578 -21.02 -14.60 -0.02
C ARG A 578 -20.27 -13.36 -0.51
N ILE A 579 -19.30 -12.90 0.32
CA ILE A 579 -18.29 -11.91 -0.05
C ILE A 579 -16.89 -12.54 0.03
N VAL A 580 -16.01 -12.21 -0.90
CA VAL A 580 -14.61 -12.69 -0.93
C VAL A 580 -13.63 -11.61 -1.37
N GLU A 581 -12.35 -11.85 -1.13
CA GLU A 581 -11.23 -11.05 -1.63
C GLU A 581 -10.28 -11.94 -2.44
N GLY A 582 -9.60 -11.36 -3.43
CA GLY A 582 -8.80 -12.13 -4.40
C GLY A 582 -7.46 -12.67 -3.90
N TYR A 583 -6.82 -11.95 -2.97
CA TYR A 583 -5.47 -12.22 -2.46
C TYR A 583 -5.24 -11.56 -1.09
N ASP A 584 -4.19 -12.00 -0.40
CA ASP A 584 -3.77 -11.45 0.89
C ASP A 584 -3.42 -9.96 0.72
N ALA A 585 -3.85 -9.12 1.66
CA ALA A 585 -3.81 -7.68 1.46
C ALA A 585 -2.39 -7.09 1.50
N ASP A 586 -1.99 -6.48 0.38
CA ASP A 586 -0.80 -5.64 0.24
C ASP A 586 -1.17 -4.17 0.52
N GLU A 587 -1.07 -3.77 1.79
CA GLU A 587 -1.47 -2.44 2.23
C GLU A 587 -0.30 -1.43 2.16
N PRO A 588 -0.54 -0.18 1.73
CA PRO A 588 0.43 0.89 1.91
C PRO A 588 0.43 1.31 3.39
N TYR A 589 1.42 2.10 3.77
CA TYR A 589 1.57 2.54 5.15
C TYR A 589 0.66 3.72 5.53
N GLY A 590 -0.01 4.33 4.56
CA GLY A 590 -0.90 5.48 4.74
C GLY A 590 -2.37 5.14 4.93
N ALA A 591 -2.95 5.73 5.98
CA ALA A 591 -4.40 5.71 6.26
C ALA A 591 -5.17 6.83 5.52
N ASN A 592 -4.54 7.49 4.54
CA ASN A 592 -5.16 8.44 3.61
C ASN A 592 -4.50 8.41 2.23
N GLY A 593 -3.96 7.23 1.84
CA GLY A 593 -3.26 6.92 0.58
C GLY A 593 -2.20 7.93 0.06
N GLY A 594 -1.69 8.80 0.94
CA GLY A 594 -0.51 9.62 0.70
C GLY A 594 0.75 8.81 0.98
N GLY A 595 1.43 8.36 -0.07
CA GLY A 595 2.62 7.53 0.06
C GLY A 595 3.65 7.70 -1.06
N GLY A 596 3.53 8.73 -1.89
CA GLY A 596 4.43 9.02 -3.01
C GLY A 596 4.42 8.00 -4.17
N PHE A 597 3.93 6.78 -3.94
CA PHE A 597 3.86 5.71 -4.94
C PHE A 597 2.41 5.29 -5.20
N ASP A 598 2.05 5.10 -6.47
CA ASP A 598 0.69 4.80 -6.92
C ASP A 598 0.29 3.31 -6.80
N SER A 599 1.24 2.41 -6.56
CA SER A 599 1.01 0.95 -6.55
C SER A 599 1.99 0.16 -5.68
N SER A 600 1.53 -1.04 -5.31
CA SER A 600 2.26 -2.08 -4.57
C SER A 600 3.49 -2.58 -5.32
N LEU A 601 4.44 -3.26 -4.66
CA LEU A 601 5.67 -3.79 -5.27
C LEU A 601 5.41 -4.66 -6.51
N LEU A 602 4.21 -5.24 -6.61
CA LEU A 602 3.78 -6.08 -7.72
C LEU A 602 2.91 -5.34 -8.75
N ASN A 603 2.87 -4.01 -8.74
CA ASN A 603 2.01 -3.17 -9.58
C ASN A 603 0.50 -3.34 -9.32
N ARG A 604 0.07 -3.64 -8.08
CA ARG A 604 -1.35 -3.48 -7.73
C ARG A 604 -1.63 -2.03 -7.33
N PRO A 605 -2.57 -1.31 -7.95
CA PRO A 605 -2.84 0.08 -7.61
C PRO A 605 -3.44 0.18 -6.19
N TRP A 606 -2.94 1.12 -5.39
CA TRP A 606 -3.56 1.45 -4.11
C TRP A 606 -4.61 2.53 -4.29
N VAL A 607 -5.55 2.61 -3.35
CA VAL A 607 -6.44 3.77 -3.24
C VAL A 607 -5.65 4.94 -2.63
N SER A 608 -5.57 6.08 -3.35
CA SER A 608 -4.71 7.20 -2.91
C SER A 608 -5.38 8.15 -1.90
N ALA A 609 -6.69 8.34 -1.92
CA ALA A 609 -7.37 9.13 -0.89
C ALA A 609 -8.85 8.73 -0.86
N HIS A 610 -9.51 8.93 -1.99
CA HIS A 610 -10.87 8.45 -2.26
C HIS A 610 -10.84 7.60 -3.53
N ASN A 611 -11.82 6.72 -3.68
CA ASN A 611 -12.00 5.91 -4.89
C ASN A 611 -13.43 5.97 -5.44
N TYR A 612 -13.93 7.19 -5.61
CA TYR A 612 -15.25 7.49 -6.11
C TYR A 612 -15.33 7.43 -7.62
N ASN A 613 -16.10 6.49 -8.16
CA ASN A 613 -16.27 6.35 -9.61
C ASN A 613 -14.93 6.44 -10.37
N HIS A 614 -13.82 5.98 -9.79
CA HIS A 614 -12.51 6.03 -10.46
C HIS A 614 -12.28 4.80 -11.33
N TYR A 615 -13.28 3.94 -11.45
CA TYR A 615 -13.25 2.70 -12.18
C TYR A 615 -14.65 2.30 -12.58
N ALA A 616 -14.75 1.53 -13.65
CA ALA A 616 -15.99 0.95 -14.17
C ALA A 616 -15.75 -0.51 -14.57
N TYR A 617 -16.81 -1.32 -14.59
CA TYR A 617 -16.75 -2.59 -15.30
C TYR A 617 -16.96 -2.34 -16.79
N ASP A 618 -16.06 -2.81 -17.64
CA ASP A 618 -16.19 -2.69 -19.08
C ASP A 618 -16.67 -4.02 -19.68
N PRO A 619 -17.93 -4.12 -20.15
CA PRO A 619 -18.48 -5.35 -20.70
C PRO A 619 -17.83 -5.76 -22.03
N LYS A 620 -17.18 -4.83 -22.75
CA LYS A 620 -16.54 -5.13 -24.04
C LYS A 620 -15.26 -5.93 -23.84
N CYS A 621 -14.45 -5.56 -22.84
CA CYS A 621 -13.21 -6.27 -22.52
C CYS A 621 -13.34 -7.23 -21.32
N LYS A 622 -14.47 -7.20 -20.62
CA LYS A 622 -14.83 -8.03 -19.45
C LYS A 622 -13.89 -7.84 -18.25
N LEU A 623 -13.37 -6.63 -18.10
CA LEU A 623 -12.43 -6.25 -17.05
C LEU A 623 -12.97 -5.04 -16.29
N LEU A 624 -12.52 -4.88 -15.05
CA LEU A 624 -12.65 -3.61 -14.36
C LEU A 624 -11.53 -2.68 -14.83
N VAL A 625 -11.91 -1.53 -15.37
CA VAL A 625 -11.03 -0.51 -15.94
C VAL A 625 -10.93 0.64 -14.96
N SER A 626 -9.73 0.93 -14.48
CA SER A 626 -9.50 2.13 -13.66
C SER A 626 -9.15 3.35 -14.52
N GLY A 627 -9.61 4.53 -14.10
CA GLY A 627 -9.16 5.82 -14.64
C GLY A 627 -7.69 6.14 -14.37
N ARG A 628 -6.95 5.20 -13.76
CA ARG A 628 -5.50 5.26 -13.51
C ARG A 628 -4.69 4.40 -14.49
N GLY A 629 -5.34 3.76 -15.46
CA GLY A 629 -4.70 2.95 -16.49
C GLY A 629 -4.42 1.50 -16.08
N TYR A 630 -4.86 1.07 -14.90
CA TYR A 630 -4.77 -0.32 -14.45
C TYR A 630 -6.04 -1.10 -14.82
N LEU A 631 -5.86 -2.39 -15.06
CA LEU A 631 -6.92 -3.34 -15.37
C LEU A 631 -6.99 -4.45 -14.32
N TYR A 632 -8.18 -4.77 -13.87
CA TYR A 632 -8.46 -5.87 -12.96
C TYR A 632 -9.29 -6.94 -13.65
N ASP A 633 -8.87 -8.19 -13.53
CA ASP A 633 -9.56 -9.35 -14.10
C ASP A 633 -10.43 -10.02 -13.02
N PRO A 634 -11.77 -9.92 -13.11
CA PRO A 634 -12.66 -10.50 -12.10
C PRO A 634 -12.64 -12.04 -12.06
N GLU A 635 -12.22 -12.74 -13.12
CA GLU A 635 -12.09 -14.21 -13.10
C GLU A 635 -10.84 -14.67 -12.38
N ARG A 636 -9.76 -13.96 -12.65
CA ARG A 636 -8.48 -14.17 -11.99
C ARG A 636 -8.50 -13.66 -10.54
N MET A 637 -9.41 -12.73 -10.24
CA MET A 637 -9.48 -11.99 -8.98
C MET A 637 -8.15 -11.28 -8.64
N ASP A 638 -7.46 -10.74 -9.64
CA ASP A 638 -6.22 -10.00 -9.46
C ASP A 638 -6.05 -8.91 -10.53
N TRP A 639 -5.21 -7.94 -10.23
CA TRP A 639 -4.78 -6.93 -11.20
C TRP A 639 -3.88 -7.57 -12.24
N LEU A 640 -4.04 -7.15 -13.51
CA LEU A 640 -3.15 -7.57 -14.57
C LEU A 640 -1.74 -7.00 -14.33
N ARG A 641 -0.72 -7.85 -14.49
CA ARG A 641 0.70 -7.51 -14.34
C ARG A 641 1.26 -6.87 -15.61
N ILE A 642 0.68 -5.75 -16.01
CA ILE A 642 1.04 -5.00 -17.21
C ILE A 642 1.46 -3.58 -16.85
N GLU A 643 2.12 -2.89 -17.79
CA GLU A 643 2.33 -1.45 -17.66
C GLU A 643 0.98 -0.72 -17.73
N PRO A 644 0.74 0.29 -16.86
CA PRO A 644 -0.50 1.05 -16.92
C PRO A 644 -0.66 1.78 -18.26
N TYR A 645 -1.89 1.81 -18.76
CA TYR A 645 -2.21 2.55 -19.98
C TYR A 645 -1.94 4.05 -19.81
N ALA A 646 -1.34 4.65 -20.83
CA ALA A 646 -1.11 6.09 -20.85
C ALA A 646 -2.45 6.86 -20.77
N LEU A 647 -2.50 7.87 -19.91
CA LEU A 647 -3.69 8.68 -19.71
C LEU A 647 -3.61 9.98 -20.54
N PRO A 648 -4.57 10.23 -21.46
CA PRO A 648 -4.66 11.51 -22.18
C PRO A 648 -5.23 12.64 -21.31
N PHE A 649 -5.72 12.32 -20.11
CA PHE A 649 -6.24 13.25 -19.12
C PHE A 649 -5.36 13.28 -17.85
N ALA A 650 -5.59 14.29 -17.00
CA ALA A 650 -4.95 14.40 -15.70
C ALA A 650 -5.82 13.70 -14.64
N PHE A 651 -5.43 12.49 -14.24
CA PHE A 651 -6.10 11.80 -13.14
C PHE A 651 -5.93 12.59 -11.84
N SER A 652 -7.02 12.73 -11.10
CA SER A 652 -7.05 13.31 -9.75
C SER A 652 -8.22 12.69 -9.01
N TRP A 653 -8.01 12.37 -7.72
CA TRP A 653 -9.05 11.80 -6.88
C TRP A 653 -10.30 12.69 -6.77
N GLY A 654 -10.14 14.00 -6.99
CA GLY A 654 -11.23 14.96 -6.88
C GLY A 654 -11.94 15.24 -8.19
N SER A 655 -11.37 14.87 -9.36
CA SER A 655 -11.86 15.35 -10.66
C SER A 655 -11.74 14.32 -11.78
N THR A 656 -12.07 13.07 -11.47
CA THR A 656 -12.18 11.98 -12.45
C THR A 656 -13.40 11.14 -12.09
N VAL A 657 -14.24 10.86 -13.08
CA VAL A 657 -15.38 9.95 -12.98
C VAL A 657 -15.28 8.98 -14.15
N VAL A 658 -15.51 7.71 -13.92
CA VAL A 658 -15.45 6.62 -14.88
C VAL A 658 -16.73 5.83 -14.75
N GLU A 659 -17.42 5.60 -15.85
CA GLU A 659 -18.69 4.87 -15.86
C GLU A 659 -18.75 3.86 -17.00
N THR A 660 -19.58 2.85 -16.81
CA THR A 660 -19.84 1.74 -17.72
C THR A 660 -20.71 2.17 -18.89
N SER A 661 -20.38 1.71 -20.11
CA SER A 661 -21.26 1.78 -21.27
C SER A 661 -21.04 0.55 -22.17
N PRO A 662 -21.97 0.20 -23.07
CA PRO A 662 -21.76 -0.87 -24.05
C PRO A 662 -20.65 -0.55 -25.07
N HIS A 663 -20.24 0.71 -25.20
CA HIS A 663 -19.11 1.12 -26.05
C HIS A 663 -17.75 0.85 -25.40
N GLY A 664 -17.71 0.70 -24.08
CA GLY A 664 -16.51 0.61 -23.25
C GLY A 664 -16.64 1.48 -21.99
N ALA A 665 -15.63 1.47 -21.12
CA ALA A 665 -15.57 2.40 -19.99
C ALA A 665 -15.37 3.85 -20.48
N VAL A 666 -16.13 4.80 -19.93
CA VAL A 666 -16.06 6.22 -20.29
C VAL A 666 -15.54 7.04 -19.12
N ALA A 667 -14.46 7.80 -19.33
CA ALA A 667 -13.91 8.71 -18.33
C ALA A 667 -14.33 10.15 -18.60
N TRP A 668 -14.84 10.84 -17.59
CA TRP A 668 -15.02 12.29 -17.50
C TRP A 668 -13.96 12.88 -16.58
N ALA A 669 -13.05 13.68 -17.14
CA ALA A 669 -11.85 14.13 -16.43
C ALA A 669 -11.29 15.45 -16.96
N LYS A 670 -10.30 16.01 -16.25
CA LYS A 670 -9.53 17.19 -16.68
C LYS A 670 -8.62 16.87 -17.86
N LYS A 671 -8.66 17.65 -18.94
CA LYS A 671 -7.69 17.55 -20.04
C LYS A 671 -6.28 17.81 -19.53
N ARG A 672 -5.28 17.08 -20.03
CA ARG A 672 -3.89 17.31 -19.63
C ARG A 672 -3.45 18.73 -20.04
N ASN A 673 -2.88 19.48 -19.09
CA ASN A 673 -2.41 20.86 -19.29
C ASN A 673 -3.49 21.88 -19.72
N SER A 674 -4.77 21.60 -19.50
CA SER A 674 -5.88 22.54 -19.71
C SER A 674 -6.82 22.52 -18.50
N ASP A 675 -7.56 23.59 -18.27
CA ASP A 675 -8.63 23.66 -17.26
C ASP A 675 -9.97 23.09 -17.76
N ASP A 676 -10.04 22.71 -19.04
CA ASP A 676 -11.23 22.09 -19.64
C ASP A 676 -11.39 20.63 -19.23
N ALA A 677 -12.65 20.18 -19.20
CA ALA A 677 -13.00 18.78 -19.08
C ALA A 677 -13.18 18.12 -20.45
N GLY A 678 -13.09 16.80 -20.49
CA GLY A 678 -13.35 15.98 -21.68
C GLY A 678 -14.03 14.66 -21.33
N LEU A 679 -14.35 13.89 -22.37
CA LEU A 679 -14.83 12.51 -22.28
C LEU A 679 -13.88 11.61 -23.08
N TRP A 680 -13.46 10.49 -22.50
CA TRP A 680 -12.59 9.52 -23.15
C TRP A 680 -13.21 8.13 -23.07
N LEU A 681 -13.14 7.39 -24.18
CA LEU A 681 -13.56 6.00 -24.25
C LEU A 681 -12.34 5.09 -24.12
N PHE A 682 -12.43 4.08 -23.27
CA PHE A 682 -11.43 3.03 -23.17
C PHE A 682 -11.66 1.95 -24.22
N ASP A 683 -10.59 1.53 -24.87
CA ASP A 683 -10.53 0.34 -25.69
C ASP A 683 -9.28 -0.47 -25.32
N ARG A 684 -9.41 -1.79 -25.19
CA ARG A 684 -8.31 -2.64 -24.70
C ARG A 684 -7.08 -2.60 -25.60
N GLU A 685 -7.25 -2.45 -26.91
CA GLU A 685 -6.14 -2.45 -27.86
C GLU A 685 -5.55 -1.05 -28.01
N LYS A 686 -6.40 -0.01 -28.01
CA LYS A 686 -5.98 1.37 -28.29
C LYS A 686 -5.71 2.23 -27.05
N GLY A 687 -6.14 1.79 -25.86
CA GLY A 687 -6.17 2.60 -24.66
C GLY A 687 -7.30 3.65 -24.69
N TRP A 688 -7.04 4.82 -24.10
CA TRP A 688 -8.03 5.89 -23.98
C TRP A 688 -8.05 6.80 -25.21
N SER A 689 -9.22 6.95 -25.84
CA SER A 689 -9.43 7.82 -27.00
C SER A 689 -10.40 8.94 -26.67
N ASP A 690 -10.11 10.18 -27.10
CA ASP A 690 -10.99 11.34 -26.89
C ASP A 690 -12.29 11.15 -27.69
N LEU A 691 -13.43 11.33 -27.03
CA LEU A 691 -14.74 11.28 -27.67
C LEU A 691 -15.06 12.58 -28.43
N GLU A 692 -14.31 13.65 -28.16
CA GLU A 692 -14.42 14.98 -28.79
C GLU A 692 -15.85 15.55 -28.70
N PRO A 693 -16.37 15.75 -27.48
CA PRO A 693 -17.73 16.25 -27.32
C PRO A 693 -17.89 17.67 -27.90
N LYS A 694 -18.97 17.88 -28.66
CA LYS A 694 -19.38 19.17 -29.22
C LYS A 694 -20.19 19.94 -28.18
N GLY A 695 -19.53 20.86 -27.49
CA GLY A 695 -20.11 21.68 -26.44
C GLY A 695 -19.14 21.86 -25.29
N LYS A 696 -19.60 22.41 -24.17
CA LYS A 696 -18.76 22.67 -22.99
C LYS A 696 -19.10 21.71 -21.86
N LEU A 697 -18.11 20.97 -21.38
CA LEU A 697 -18.17 20.22 -20.13
C LEU A 697 -17.67 21.07 -18.97
N PHE A 698 -18.23 20.82 -17.80
CA PHE A 698 -17.65 21.28 -16.55
C PHE A 698 -16.71 20.20 -15.98
N LEU A 699 -15.82 20.60 -15.08
CA LEU A 699 -14.93 19.67 -14.41
C LEU A 699 -15.72 18.89 -13.33
N PRO A 700 -15.60 17.54 -13.28
CA PRO A 700 -16.25 16.78 -12.24
C PRO A 700 -15.64 17.07 -10.88
N TYR A 701 -16.46 16.94 -9.85
CA TYR A 701 -16.07 16.90 -8.45
C TYR A 701 -16.59 15.63 -7.81
N CYS A 702 -15.69 14.82 -7.24
CA CYS A 702 -15.96 13.46 -6.80
C CYS A 702 -17.10 13.32 -5.77
N ASP A 703 -17.34 14.34 -4.93
CA ASP A 703 -18.39 14.30 -3.90
C ASP A 703 -19.75 14.82 -4.38
N ALA A 704 -19.84 15.38 -5.59
CA ALA A 704 -21.03 16.10 -6.04
C ALA A 704 -21.62 15.58 -7.36
N HIS A 705 -20.78 15.06 -8.26
CA HIS A 705 -21.18 14.78 -9.63
C HIS A 705 -21.13 13.29 -9.94
N GLY A 706 -22.13 12.82 -10.67
CA GLY A 706 -22.25 11.45 -11.14
C GLY A 706 -22.47 11.39 -12.65
N MET A 707 -22.25 10.21 -13.21
CA MET A 707 -22.43 9.91 -14.62
C MET A 707 -23.11 8.55 -14.75
N VAL A 708 -24.01 8.39 -15.71
CA VAL A 708 -24.71 7.11 -15.96
C VAL A 708 -25.04 6.96 -17.44
N TYR A 709 -25.07 5.72 -17.95
CA TYR A 709 -25.46 5.44 -19.34
C TYR A 709 -26.97 5.19 -19.47
N ASP A 710 -27.63 5.92 -20.37
CA ASP A 710 -29.02 5.74 -20.78
C ASP A 710 -29.06 4.90 -22.07
N SER A 711 -29.35 3.61 -21.92
CA SER A 711 -29.30 2.65 -23.04
C SER A 711 -30.40 2.81 -24.07
N LYS A 712 -31.51 3.49 -23.75
CA LYS A 712 -32.61 3.71 -24.71
C LYS A 712 -32.34 4.84 -25.70
N ARG A 713 -31.42 5.74 -25.36
CA ARG A 713 -31.07 6.92 -26.18
C ARG A 713 -29.60 6.98 -26.57
N ASP A 714 -28.83 5.94 -26.24
CA ASP A 714 -27.39 5.83 -26.48
C ASP A 714 -26.62 7.11 -26.08
N ARG A 715 -26.71 7.46 -24.80
CA ARG A 715 -26.11 8.69 -24.26
C ARG A 715 -25.60 8.53 -22.83
N MET A 716 -24.60 9.31 -22.47
CA MET A 716 -24.22 9.51 -21.07
C MET A 716 -25.02 10.67 -20.47
N ILE A 717 -25.58 10.48 -19.28
CA ILE A 717 -26.19 11.54 -18.48
C ILE A 717 -25.21 11.92 -17.38
N LEU A 718 -24.92 13.22 -17.25
CA LEU A 718 -24.05 13.79 -16.23
C LEU A 718 -24.90 14.67 -15.30
N SER A 719 -24.79 14.43 -13.98
CA SER A 719 -25.61 15.10 -12.97
C SER A 719 -24.80 16.02 -12.06
N GLY A 720 -25.50 16.84 -11.27
CA GLY A 720 -24.92 17.74 -10.29
C GLY A 720 -24.37 19.04 -10.89
N VAL A 721 -24.88 19.47 -12.04
CA VAL A 721 -24.45 20.70 -12.73
C VAL A 721 -24.42 21.90 -11.77
N GLY A 722 -23.27 22.56 -11.69
CA GLY A 722 -23.06 23.72 -10.81
C GLY A 722 -22.95 23.42 -9.31
N GLY A 723 -23.14 22.17 -8.89
CA GLY A 723 -22.98 21.68 -7.52
C GLY A 723 -21.52 21.50 -7.13
N GLY A 724 -21.26 21.34 -5.83
CA GLY A 724 -19.92 21.12 -5.27
C GLY A 724 -20.01 20.72 -3.81
N TYR A 725 -18.86 20.65 -3.12
CA TYR A 725 -18.85 20.31 -1.70
C TYR A 725 -19.73 21.27 -0.90
N SER A 726 -20.78 20.75 -0.26
CA SER A 726 -21.78 21.54 0.48
C SER A 726 -22.52 22.61 -0.34
N LYS A 727 -22.47 22.53 -1.69
CA LYS A 727 -23.15 23.45 -2.60
C LYS A 727 -24.14 22.67 -3.46
N LEU A 728 -25.41 23.05 -3.34
CA LEU A 728 -26.50 22.46 -4.09
C LEU A 728 -26.35 22.75 -5.60
N SER A 729 -26.63 21.76 -6.44
CA SER A 729 -26.65 21.87 -7.90
C SER A 729 -27.82 22.74 -8.41
N SER A 730 -27.76 23.13 -9.70
CA SER A 730 -28.84 23.91 -10.32
C SER A 730 -30.14 23.12 -10.48
N GLY A 731 -30.03 21.79 -10.61
CA GLY A 731 -31.10 20.86 -10.97
C GLY A 731 -31.05 20.45 -12.45
N ASP A 732 -30.19 21.07 -13.25
CA ASP A 732 -29.95 20.67 -14.63
C ASP A 732 -29.09 19.40 -14.71
N LEU A 733 -29.27 18.67 -15.80
CA LEU A 733 -28.44 17.54 -16.21
C LEU A 733 -27.77 17.89 -17.55
N LEU A 734 -26.66 17.24 -17.87
CA LEU A 734 -26.11 17.22 -19.23
C LEU A 734 -26.30 15.84 -19.85
N ALA A 735 -26.51 15.80 -21.17
CA ALA A 735 -26.50 14.57 -21.95
C ALA A 735 -25.45 14.66 -23.06
N PHE A 736 -24.59 13.65 -23.14
CA PHE A 736 -23.66 13.42 -24.26
C PHE A 736 -24.19 12.28 -25.12
N ASP A 737 -24.52 12.57 -26.38
CA ASP A 737 -25.00 11.60 -27.36
C ASP A 737 -23.82 10.97 -28.13
N PHE A 738 -23.72 9.64 -28.16
CA PHE A 738 -22.56 8.96 -28.76
C PHE A 738 -22.50 9.10 -30.28
N GLN A 739 -23.66 9.22 -30.95
CA GLN A 739 -23.73 9.27 -32.41
C GLN A 739 -23.37 10.66 -32.94
N THR A 740 -23.98 11.69 -32.39
CA THR A 740 -23.83 13.09 -32.83
C THR A 740 -22.62 13.78 -32.19
N LYS A 741 -22.15 13.23 -31.05
CA LYS A 741 -21.18 13.82 -30.12
C LYS A 741 -21.66 15.11 -29.45
N GLU A 742 -22.95 15.44 -29.53
CA GLU A 742 -23.47 16.69 -28.98
C GLU A 742 -23.64 16.63 -27.46
N LEU A 743 -23.33 17.76 -26.80
CA LEU A 743 -23.68 18.00 -25.41
C LEU A 743 -24.92 18.89 -25.34
N SER A 744 -25.96 18.37 -24.70
CA SER A 744 -27.21 19.09 -24.49
C SER A 744 -27.51 19.25 -23.00
N THR A 745 -28.03 20.42 -22.62
CA THR A 745 -28.58 20.63 -21.28
C THR A 745 -29.99 20.08 -21.23
N MET A 746 -30.27 19.24 -20.24
CA MET A 746 -31.61 18.77 -19.92
C MET A 746 -32.05 19.38 -18.59
N THR A 747 -33.07 20.23 -18.64
CA THR A 747 -33.70 20.80 -17.44
C THR A 747 -34.99 20.02 -17.19
N PRO A 748 -35.08 19.24 -16.09
CA PRO A 748 -36.32 18.55 -15.73
C PRO A 748 -37.45 19.55 -15.45
N GLU A 749 -38.70 19.21 -15.80
CA GLU A 749 -39.87 20.10 -15.58
C GLU A 749 -39.98 20.62 -14.14
N ASN A 750 -39.62 19.79 -13.17
CA ASN A 750 -39.57 20.05 -11.72
C ASN A 750 -38.13 19.89 -11.19
N SER A 751 -37.23 20.67 -11.78
CA SER A 751 -35.79 20.67 -11.51
C SER A 751 -35.39 20.86 -10.04
N GLU A 752 -36.27 21.39 -9.17
CA GLU A 752 -36.03 21.51 -7.73
C GLU A 752 -35.76 20.16 -7.04
N PHE A 753 -36.36 19.07 -7.52
CA PHE A 753 -36.10 17.73 -7.01
C PHE A 753 -34.80 17.11 -7.52
N SER A 754 -34.30 17.61 -8.64
CA SER A 754 -33.00 17.23 -9.24
C SER A 754 -31.82 17.90 -8.52
N ARG A 755 -32.08 18.88 -7.66
CA ARG A 755 -31.05 19.56 -6.88
C ARG A 755 -30.47 18.66 -5.79
N THR A 756 -29.16 18.52 -5.82
CA THR A 756 -28.36 17.59 -5.01
C THR A 756 -27.08 18.26 -4.52
N ASN A 757 -26.57 17.81 -3.38
CA ASN A 757 -25.21 18.09 -2.93
C ASN A 757 -24.25 16.95 -3.34
N ASN A 758 -24.78 15.74 -3.53
CA ASN A 758 -24.06 14.51 -3.84
C ASN A 758 -24.86 13.65 -4.84
N ALA A 759 -24.82 14.00 -6.12
CA ALA A 759 -25.39 13.16 -7.19
C ALA A 759 -24.42 12.10 -7.72
N ARG A 760 -23.40 11.72 -6.95
CA ARG A 760 -22.32 10.84 -7.41
C ARG A 760 -22.84 9.47 -7.88
N GLU A 761 -23.71 8.87 -7.08
CA GLU A 761 -24.23 7.53 -7.32
C GLU A 761 -25.50 7.61 -8.15
N MET A 762 -25.50 6.94 -9.30
CA MET A 762 -26.60 6.95 -10.24
C MET A 762 -26.77 5.56 -10.86
N ALA A 763 -28.01 5.08 -10.96
CA ALA A 763 -28.30 3.80 -11.60
C ALA A 763 -29.42 3.95 -12.63
N TYR A 764 -29.14 3.57 -13.87
CA TYR A 764 -30.16 3.56 -14.94
C TYR A 764 -30.92 2.23 -14.92
N ILE A 765 -32.20 2.31 -14.61
CA ILE A 765 -33.14 1.20 -14.55
C ILE A 765 -33.80 1.05 -15.92
N GLU A 766 -33.14 0.29 -16.79
CA GLU A 766 -33.48 0.15 -18.21
C GLU A 766 -34.96 -0.15 -18.46
N HIS A 767 -35.52 -1.14 -17.75
CA HIS A 767 -36.90 -1.57 -17.98
C HIS A 767 -37.93 -0.50 -17.57
N ALA A 768 -37.56 0.42 -16.69
CA ALA A 768 -38.40 1.52 -16.22
C ALA A 768 -38.18 2.83 -17.00
N ASP A 769 -37.06 2.95 -17.72
CA ASP A 769 -36.54 4.23 -18.27
C ASP A 769 -36.28 5.30 -17.19
N TRP A 770 -35.77 4.85 -16.04
CA TRP A 770 -35.55 5.69 -14.87
C TRP A 770 -34.08 5.80 -14.50
N VAL A 771 -33.65 6.96 -14.02
CA VAL A 771 -32.37 7.10 -13.31
C VAL A 771 -32.65 7.29 -11.83
N LEU A 772 -32.19 6.36 -11.01
CA LEU A 772 -32.15 6.54 -9.55
C LEU A 772 -30.94 7.38 -9.17
N ILE A 773 -31.11 8.34 -8.25
CA ILE A 773 -30.02 9.17 -7.74
C ILE A 773 -29.80 8.85 -6.25
N GLY A 774 -28.58 8.46 -5.89
CA GLY A 774 -28.19 7.95 -4.57
C GLY A 774 -28.04 9.00 -3.46
N GLU A 775 -28.68 10.16 -3.61
CA GLU A 775 -28.96 11.09 -2.51
C GLU A 775 -30.46 11.03 -2.23
N LEU A 776 -30.87 10.70 -1.01
CA LEU A 776 -32.30 10.67 -0.67
C LEU A 776 -32.83 12.07 -0.36
N TYR A 777 -34.05 12.35 -0.82
CA TYR A 777 -34.72 13.63 -0.61
C TYR A 777 -35.42 13.64 0.76
N PRO A 778 -35.03 14.52 1.70
CA PRO A 778 -35.71 14.63 3.00
C PRO A 778 -37.04 15.40 2.87
N ARG A 779 -38.11 14.91 3.51
CA ARG A 779 -39.38 15.63 3.66
C ARG A 779 -39.63 15.93 5.15
N GLY A 780 -39.79 17.21 5.51
CA GLY A 780 -39.92 17.67 6.90
C GLY A 780 -38.59 18.15 7.52
N GLU A 781 -38.48 18.17 8.86
CA GLU A 781 -37.23 18.59 9.54
C GLU A 781 -36.05 17.65 9.18
N LYS A 782 -34.88 18.26 8.92
CA LYS A 782 -33.67 17.63 8.34
C LYS A 782 -33.17 16.34 9.02
N VAL A 783 -33.59 16.02 10.24
CA VAL A 783 -33.01 14.95 11.07
C VAL A 783 -34.02 13.83 11.42
N LYS A 784 -35.33 14.06 11.29
CA LYS A 784 -36.37 13.10 11.73
C LYS A 784 -37.46 12.78 10.68
N GLY A 785 -37.39 13.38 9.49
CA GLY A 785 -38.39 13.21 8.44
C GLY A 785 -38.22 11.97 7.56
N THR A 786 -39.31 11.53 6.90
CA THR A 786 -39.29 10.49 5.87
C THR A 786 -38.40 10.93 4.69
N ARG A 787 -37.59 10.01 4.18
CA ARG A 787 -36.69 10.25 3.05
C ARG A 787 -37.15 9.44 1.84
N TYR A 788 -37.06 10.03 0.65
CA TYR A 788 -37.54 9.44 -0.60
C TYR A 788 -36.40 9.25 -1.60
N THR A 789 -36.48 8.20 -2.41
CA THR A 789 -35.53 7.98 -3.50
C THR A 789 -35.86 8.94 -4.64
N ARG A 790 -34.87 9.72 -5.10
CA ARG A 790 -35.03 10.60 -6.25
C ARG A 790 -34.98 9.78 -7.54
N VAL A 791 -35.92 10.03 -8.44
CA VAL A 791 -35.97 9.37 -9.74
C VAL A 791 -36.13 10.40 -10.84
N TYR A 792 -35.29 10.31 -11.86
CA TYR A 792 -35.46 11.03 -13.12
C TYR A 792 -36.10 10.10 -14.15
N ASP A 793 -37.27 10.48 -14.67
CA ASP A 793 -37.98 9.79 -15.76
C ASP A 793 -37.41 10.31 -17.09
N CYS A 794 -36.57 9.51 -17.75
CA CYS A 794 -35.88 9.91 -18.97
C CYS A 794 -36.84 10.14 -20.15
N ALA A 795 -37.97 9.43 -20.20
CA ALA A 795 -38.98 9.59 -21.25
C ALA A 795 -39.73 10.91 -21.13
N LYS A 796 -40.03 11.31 -19.90
CA LYS A 796 -40.83 12.51 -19.63
C LYS A 796 -40.00 13.75 -19.32
N ASN A 797 -38.67 13.61 -19.17
CA ASN A 797 -37.78 14.68 -18.72
C ASN A 797 -38.31 15.38 -17.44
N ARG A 798 -38.65 14.59 -16.41
CA ARG A 798 -39.12 15.09 -15.12
C ARG A 798 -38.66 14.22 -13.97
N MET A 799 -38.61 14.80 -12.78
CA MET A 799 -38.34 14.12 -11.53
C MET A 799 -39.62 13.60 -10.89
N PHE A 800 -39.49 12.57 -10.06
CA PHE A 800 -40.46 12.23 -9.02
C PHE A 800 -39.74 11.62 -7.81
N LEU A 801 -40.43 11.60 -6.67
CA LEU A 801 -39.94 10.98 -5.45
C LEU A 801 -40.62 9.62 -5.26
N LEU A 802 -39.82 8.57 -5.17
CA LEU A 802 -40.27 7.21 -4.92
C LEU A 802 -40.24 6.93 -3.41
N ASP A 803 -41.40 6.55 -2.87
CA ASP A 803 -41.50 6.03 -1.51
C ASP A 803 -41.01 4.57 -1.47
N ALA A 804 -39.69 4.40 -1.37
CA ALA A 804 -39.01 3.11 -1.36
C ALA A 804 -38.48 2.70 0.02
N GLY A 805 -38.85 3.41 1.07
CA GLY A 805 -38.26 3.23 2.39
C GLY A 805 -36.81 3.73 2.48
N ASN A 806 -36.19 3.52 3.64
CA ASN A 806 -34.83 3.95 3.91
C ASN A 806 -33.81 3.00 3.26
N VAL A 807 -32.73 3.57 2.76
CA VAL A 807 -31.57 2.88 2.21
C VAL A 807 -30.33 3.71 2.52
N PRO A 808 -29.13 3.11 2.65
CA PRO A 808 -27.89 3.86 2.76
C PRO A 808 -27.70 4.81 1.57
N ASP A 809 -27.31 6.05 1.88
CA ASP A 809 -27.05 7.11 0.91
C ASP A 809 -25.83 7.94 1.33
N GLY A 810 -25.34 8.81 0.44
CA GLY A 810 -24.22 9.70 0.75
C GLY A 810 -22.85 9.19 0.29
N TYR A 811 -21.82 9.41 1.11
CA TYR A 811 -20.44 9.39 0.62
C TYR A 811 -19.82 7.99 0.47
N ALA A 812 -20.39 6.90 1.01
CA ALA A 812 -19.71 5.61 1.05
C ALA A 812 -20.64 4.43 0.66
N VAL A 813 -21.39 4.59 -0.43
CA VAL A 813 -22.31 3.58 -0.97
C VAL A 813 -22.23 3.63 -2.48
N GLY A 814 -22.36 2.49 -3.16
CA GLY A 814 -22.56 2.45 -4.61
C GLY A 814 -23.95 1.98 -4.99
N TRP A 815 -24.52 2.56 -6.06
CA TRP A 815 -25.86 2.24 -6.56
C TRP A 815 -25.80 1.65 -7.97
N MET A 816 -26.50 0.54 -8.19
CA MET A 816 -26.24 -0.35 -9.32
C MET A 816 -27.53 -0.98 -9.84
N TYR A 817 -27.51 -1.50 -11.06
CA TYR A 817 -28.66 -2.16 -11.68
C TYR A 817 -28.29 -3.52 -12.27
N ASP A 818 -29.03 -4.54 -11.84
CA ASP A 818 -29.03 -5.87 -12.44
C ASP A 818 -30.19 -5.98 -13.42
N ALA A 819 -29.87 -5.85 -14.71
CA ALA A 819 -30.84 -5.92 -15.79
C ALA A 819 -31.50 -7.29 -15.91
N ALA A 820 -30.75 -8.37 -15.62
CA ALA A 820 -31.24 -9.74 -15.75
C ALA A 820 -32.36 -10.03 -14.74
N ARG A 821 -32.20 -9.55 -13.49
CA ARG A 821 -33.20 -9.73 -12.41
C ARG A 821 -34.15 -8.54 -12.24
N LYS A 822 -33.92 -7.43 -12.95
CA LYS A 822 -34.63 -6.15 -12.80
C LYS A 822 -34.57 -5.59 -11.38
N LEU A 823 -33.41 -5.73 -10.75
CA LEU A 823 -33.17 -5.30 -9.37
C LEU A 823 -32.23 -4.09 -9.35
N ALA A 824 -32.54 -3.12 -8.50
CA ALA A 824 -31.60 -2.09 -8.09
C ALA A 824 -30.87 -2.57 -6.82
N TYR A 825 -29.58 -2.30 -6.73
CA TYR A 825 -28.77 -2.58 -5.54
C TYR A 825 -28.20 -1.29 -4.97
N ALA A 826 -28.07 -1.26 -3.64
CA ALA A 826 -27.20 -0.33 -2.93
C ALA A 826 -26.23 -1.15 -2.06
N PHE A 827 -24.94 -0.91 -2.20
CA PHE A 827 -23.90 -1.69 -1.51
C PHE A 827 -22.99 -0.75 -0.72
N THR A 828 -22.88 -0.97 0.58
CA THR A 828 -22.14 -0.06 1.47
C THR A 828 -20.66 -0.41 1.51
N TYR A 829 -19.85 0.58 1.86
CA TYR A 829 -18.45 0.45 2.22
C TYR A 829 -18.13 -0.61 3.29
N ARG A 830 -19.13 -1.06 4.06
CA ARG A 830 -19.01 -2.13 5.06
C ARG A 830 -19.33 -3.51 4.50
N GLY A 831 -19.54 -3.64 3.19
CA GLY A 831 -19.93 -4.89 2.56
C GLY A 831 -21.38 -5.30 2.86
N GLU A 832 -22.27 -4.33 3.10
CA GLU A 832 -23.69 -4.59 3.36
C GLU A 832 -24.50 -4.36 2.09
N ALA A 833 -25.31 -5.35 1.71
CA ALA A 833 -26.11 -5.31 0.50
C ALA A 833 -27.58 -4.93 0.80
N TRP A 834 -28.13 -4.09 -0.07
CA TRP A 834 -29.56 -3.76 -0.13
C TRP A 834 -30.04 -4.00 -1.55
N ALA A 835 -31.26 -4.49 -1.69
CA ALA A 835 -31.89 -4.69 -3.00
C ALA A 835 -33.30 -4.10 -3.03
N MET A 836 -33.71 -3.67 -4.21
CA MET A 836 -35.08 -3.25 -4.49
C MET A 836 -35.51 -3.82 -5.83
N LYS A 837 -36.68 -4.45 -5.85
CA LYS A 837 -37.38 -4.82 -7.08
C LYS A 837 -38.10 -3.60 -7.63
N VAL A 838 -37.65 -3.06 -8.76
CA VAL A 838 -38.31 -1.91 -9.36
C VAL A 838 -39.51 -2.37 -10.17
N ASN A 839 -40.67 -1.77 -9.91
CA ASN A 839 -41.88 -2.02 -10.69
C ASN A 839 -42.61 -0.70 -10.98
N PRO A 840 -42.47 -0.17 -12.21
CA PRO A 840 -43.13 1.09 -12.59
C PRO A 840 -44.65 1.08 -12.46
N ALA A 841 -45.29 -0.08 -12.56
CA ALA A 841 -46.75 -0.19 -12.52
C ALA A 841 -47.33 -0.01 -11.10
N THR A 842 -46.55 -0.28 -10.06
CA THR A 842 -46.97 -0.23 -8.65
C THR A 842 -46.28 0.88 -7.86
N ALA A 843 -45.45 1.69 -8.53
CA ALA A 843 -44.65 2.72 -7.90
C ALA A 843 -45.52 3.87 -7.39
N LYS A 844 -45.35 4.24 -6.12
CA LYS A 844 -45.99 5.40 -5.51
C LYS A 844 -45.13 6.63 -5.77
N LEU A 845 -45.57 7.45 -6.72
CA LEU A 845 -44.84 8.63 -7.17
C LEU A 845 -45.38 9.88 -6.47
N LEU A 846 -44.51 10.62 -5.80
CA LEU A 846 -44.83 11.95 -5.29
C LEU A 846 -44.18 12.98 -6.21
N ASP A 847 -44.98 13.89 -6.77
CA ASP A 847 -44.55 14.91 -7.70
C ASP A 847 -44.73 16.35 -7.18
N LYS A 848 -45.14 16.52 -5.92
CA LYS A 848 -45.32 17.82 -5.25
C LYS A 848 -44.74 17.81 -3.84
N THR A 849 -44.31 18.97 -3.37
CA THR A 849 -43.78 19.21 -2.01
C THR A 849 -44.85 19.39 -0.93
N THR A 850 -46.14 19.41 -1.30
CA THR A 850 -47.26 19.74 -0.39
C THR A 850 -47.48 18.63 0.66
N PRO A 851 -47.87 18.93 1.92
CA PRO A 851 -47.95 17.97 3.03
C PRO A 851 -48.77 16.71 2.78
#